data_AF-A0A172U8Z6-F1
#
_entry.id   AF-A0A172U8Z6-F1
#
_cell.length_a   1.000
_cell.length_b   1.000
_cell.length_c   1.000
_cell.angle_alpha   90.00
_cell.angle_beta   90.00
_cell.angle_gamma   90.00
#
_symmetry.space_group_name_H-M   'P 1'
#
loop_
_entity.id
_entity.type
_entity.pdbx_description
1 polymer ?
#
loop_
_entity_poly.entity_id
_entity_poly.type
_entity_poly.pdbx_seq_one_letter_code
_entity_poly.pdbx_strand_id
1 'polypeptide(L)'
;MPQISSRSGADKWRFAQLGGFDQVELKRTSDLLALPELDQKLWAALSCPTHGLFFDQKTLDLLDSDHDGRIRAHEVTAAVSWACQVLKNPADLVQQKPVLPLAAINDQDPEGKQLLASAKEILKNLGKADATEIGSDDLADMAKIFADTRFNGDGVIPAKAAADAAGSELIEQIMACCGEVADRCGDPGINLEKIELFFKDAASYHEWWQHCDAEALRIRKQIADTEAAAALLDKLKPKIDDFFTRCQLAEFDAGAAALLNPADSRYEQLAGTDLSAANAELAQLPLAAIAAGAALPLSAGLNPAWRDAVGQFKTQIVQPLLGELDSLSYRQWQDVSGLFADYQAWLQQKPVTVVDSLGPERIKFLLESGAQATLAALVEQDLALKAEAEAIDSVVRLQHYYRDLYTLLNNFVSFRDFYCPQPHAIFQAGTLYLDGRSCQLCVKIDDIAQHSKLAELSKIFLAYCECRRAGDNQSMTIVAAFTDGDSDNLRVGRNGVFYDRNGLDWDATIVKIIENPISIREAFWAPYKRVGRMVNEQLEKSASARDKAAHEGAFKGVAETGNQAEQGKAPPAPFDVAKFAGIFAAIGLAIGAIGTALAAVVSGFMALLWWQMPLAIVGVLLAISGPSMFIAWLKLRQRNLAPLLDACGWAVNAKAFINIPFGHLLTDVAKLPKDAERQLADPFGEKKSPWPSVLLLLALLAGAAFAWHKGYIGPKPETPPAAAEAQTKAEPASTEPAAPAPAKPADAKK
;
A
#
# COMPACT_ATOMS: atom_id res chain seq x y z
N MET A 1 -7.80 6.60 -42.98
CA MET A 1 -8.88 7.26 -42.22
C MET A 1 -10.15 6.46 -42.46
N PRO A 2 -10.70 5.74 -41.47
CA PRO A 2 -11.99 5.10 -41.65
C PRO A 2 -13.06 6.20 -41.65
N GLN A 3 -13.98 6.12 -42.60
CA GLN A 3 -15.12 7.03 -42.69
C GLN A 3 -15.96 6.90 -41.43
N ILE A 4 -16.13 8.01 -40.71
CA ILE A 4 -17.03 8.11 -39.56
C ILE A 4 -18.45 8.00 -40.13
N SER A 5 -19.07 6.82 -39.97
CA SER A 5 -20.49 6.62 -40.25
C SER A 5 -21.28 7.71 -39.52
N SER A 6 -21.90 8.61 -40.29
CA SER A 6 -22.68 9.72 -39.76
C SER A 6 -23.93 9.17 -39.06
N ARG A 7 -23.90 9.11 -37.74
CA ARG A 7 -25.08 8.77 -36.94
C ARG A 7 -26.21 9.77 -37.19
N SER A 8 -27.45 9.30 -37.05
CA SER A 8 -28.65 10.14 -37.19
C SER A 8 -28.62 11.32 -36.20
N GLY A 9 -29.38 12.40 -36.45
CA GLY A 9 -29.42 13.56 -35.56
C GLY A 9 -29.79 13.24 -34.11
N ALA A 10 -30.58 12.18 -33.89
CA ALA A 10 -30.97 11.67 -32.58
C ALA A 10 -29.90 10.78 -31.91
N ASP A 11 -28.93 10.28 -32.68
CA ASP A 11 -27.86 9.35 -32.26
C ASP A 11 -26.46 9.99 -32.26
N LYS A 12 -26.39 11.31 -32.43
CA LYS A 12 -25.12 12.05 -32.31
C LYS A 12 -24.56 11.93 -30.90
N TRP A 13 -23.26 11.66 -30.79
CA TRP A 13 -22.53 11.75 -29.53
C TRP A 13 -22.71 13.11 -28.87
N ARG A 14 -22.84 13.10 -27.55
CA ARG A 14 -22.90 14.32 -26.73
C ARG A 14 -21.68 14.34 -25.83
N PHE A 15 -21.05 15.50 -25.77
CA PHE A 15 -19.92 15.75 -24.89
C PHE A 15 -20.22 16.95 -24.00
N ALA A 16 -19.80 16.88 -22.74
CA ALA A 16 -19.81 17.98 -21.80
C ALA A 16 -18.37 18.40 -21.49
N GLN A 17 -18.08 19.69 -21.55
CA GLN A 17 -16.76 20.19 -21.20
C GLN A 17 -16.65 20.39 -19.68
N LEU A 18 -15.98 19.47 -19.01
CA LEU A 18 -15.81 19.46 -17.55
C LEU A 18 -14.36 19.06 -17.22
N GLY A 19 -13.76 19.71 -16.21
CA GLY A 19 -12.37 19.41 -15.83
C GLY A 19 -11.32 19.73 -16.90
N GLY A 20 -11.65 20.54 -17.91
CA GLY A 20 -10.73 20.95 -18.97
C GLY A 20 -10.52 19.93 -20.10
N PHE A 21 -11.41 18.96 -20.24
CA PHE A 21 -11.50 18.07 -21.41
C PHE A 21 -12.97 17.76 -21.75
N ASP A 22 -13.22 17.15 -22.90
CA ASP A 22 -14.55 16.78 -23.37
C ASP A 22 -14.94 15.38 -22.84
N GLN A 23 -15.97 15.33 -21.99
CA GLN A 23 -16.48 14.11 -21.37
C GLN A 23 -17.68 13.59 -22.14
N VAL A 24 -17.67 12.32 -22.56
CA VAL A 24 -18.83 11.71 -23.22
C VAL A 24 -20.02 11.61 -22.26
N GLU A 25 -21.21 11.99 -22.71
CA GLU A 25 -22.45 11.80 -21.95
C GLU A 25 -23.11 10.47 -22.33
N LEU A 26 -23.10 9.52 -21.40
CA LEU A 26 -23.79 8.24 -21.54
C LEU A 26 -25.16 8.35 -20.87
N LYS A 27 -26.19 8.81 -21.59
CA LYS A 27 -27.55 8.97 -21.02
C LYS A 27 -28.63 8.19 -21.78
N ARG A 28 -28.37 7.85 -23.04
CA ARG A 28 -29.33 7.17 -23.92
C ARG A 28 -28.85 5.76 -24.22
N THR A 29 -29.79 4.89 -24.58
CA THR A 29 -29.51 3.55 -25.12
C THR A 29 -28.53 3.61 -26.30
N SER A 30 -28.70 4.58 -27.21
CA SER A 30 -27.81 4.75 -28.35
C SER A 30 -26.41 5.24 -28.00
N ASP A 31 -26.17 5.77 -26.79
CA ASP A 31 -24.82 6.10 -26.32
C ASP A 31 -24.10 4.85 -25.78
N LEU A 32 -24.83 3.94 -25.14
CA LEU A 32 -24.27 2.70 -24.54
C LEU A 32 -23.96 1.64 -25.61
N LEU A 33 -24.91 1.36 -26.52
CA LEU A 33 -24.71 0.43 -27.65
C LEU A 33 -23.52 0.81 -28.52
N ALA A 34 -23.30 2.10 -28.60
CA ALA A 34 -22.30 2.76 -29.40
C ALA A 34 -20.91 2.84 -28.76
N LEU A 35 -20.79 2.57 -27.48
CA LEU A 35 -19.56 2.77 -26.71
C LEU A 35 -18.34 2.04 -27.32
N PRO A 36 -18.46 0.81 -27.87
CA PRO A 36 -17.34 0.14 -28.54
C PRO A 36 -16.80 0.88 -29.76
N GLU A 37 -17.60 1.75 -30.39
CA GLU A 37 -17.19 2.56 -31.55
C GLU A 37 -16.52 3.88 -31.15
N LEU A 38 -16.60 4.28 -29.87
CA LEU A 38 -16.01 5.53 -29.39
C LEU A 38 -14.48 5.37 -29.32
N ASP A 39 -13.75 6.29 -29.95
CA ASP A 39 -12.28 6.31 -29.87
C ASP A 39 -11.85 6.35 -28.40
N GLN A 40 -11.09 5.34 -27.97
CA GLN A 40 -10.61 5.19 -26.59
C GLN A 40 -9.77 6.38 -26.13
N LYS A 41 -9.18 7.15 -27.05
CA LYS A 41 -8.47 8.41 -26.72
C LYS A 41 -9.38 9.47 -26.10
N LEU A 42 -10.70 9.34 -26.27
CA LEU A 42 -11.71 10.23 -25.69
C LEU A 42 -12.19 9.74 -24.32
N TRP A 43 -11.70 8.60 -23.82
CA TRP A 43 -12.05 8.07 -22.51
C TRP A 43 -11.18 8.72 -21.43
N ALA A 44 -11.75 8.89 -20.24
CA ALA A 44 -11.06 9.47 -19.10
C ALA A 44 -9.97 8.55 -18.54
N ALA A 45 -10.25 7.26 -18.43
CA ALA A 45 -9.28 6.22 -18.10
C ALA A 45 -9.36 5.05 -19.09
N LEU A 46 -8.25 4.31 -19.21
CA LEU A 46 -8.12 3.09 -20.02
C LEU A 46 -7.98 1.83 -19.17
N SER A 47 -7.61 1.98 -17.90
CA SER A 47 -7.64 0.92 -16.90
C SER A 47 -7.84 1.48 -15.49
N CYS A 48 -8.40 0.67 -14.60
CA CYS A 48 -8.51 0.93 -13.17
C CYS A 48 -8.24 -0.34 -12.36
N PRO A 49 -7.74 -0.25 -11.12
CA PRO A 49 -7.54 -1.41 -10.25
C PRO A 49 -8.89 -1.98 -9.76
N THR A 50 -8.90 -3.25 -9.35
CA THR A 50 -10.04 -3.89 -8.68
C THR A 50 -10.05 -3.70 -7.15
N HIS A 51 -9.02 -3.06 -6.59
CA HIS A 51 -8.88 -2.80 -5.17
C HIS A 51 -8.79 -1.29 -4.85
N GLY A 52 -9.02 -0.94 -3.58
CA GLY A 52 -8.91 0.45 -3.11
C GLY A 52 -10.04 1.37 -3.58
N LEU A 53 -11.04 0.83 -4.30
CA LEU A 53 -12.21 1.54 -4.77
C LEU A 53 -13.40 1.36 -3.81
N PHE A 54 -14.24 2.39 -3.71
CA PHE A 54 -15.53 2.31 -3.05
C PHE A 54 -16.59 1.92 -4.07
N PHE A 55 -16.63 0.62 -4.34
CA PHE A 55 -17.49 -0.01 -5.32
C PHE A 55 -17.78 -1.45 -4.86
N ASP A 56 -18.79 -2.09 -5.43
CA ASP A 56 -19.08 -3.49 -5.11
C ASP A 56 -17.96 -4.40 -5.62
N GLN A 57 -17.33 -5.15 -4.70
CA GLN A 57 -16.17 -5.99 -5.04
C GLN A 57 -16.55 -7.10 -6.02
N LYS A 58 -17.72 -7.72 -5.85
CA LYS A 58 -18.19 -8.80 -6.72
C LYS A 58 -18.41 -8.30 -8.14
N THR A 59 -18.92 -7.08 -8.32
CA THR A 59 -18.99 -6.45 -9.65
C THR A 59 -17.62 -6.22 -10.27
N LEU A 60 -16.61 -5.81 -9.49
CA LEU A 60 -15.23 -5.65 -10.00
C LEU A 60 -14.65 -7.00 -10.43
N ASP A 61 -14.83 -8.04 -9.62
CA ASP A 61 -14.35 -9.40 -9.91
C ASP A 61 -15.03 -9.99 -11.16
N LEU A 62 -16.30 -9.67 -11.40
CA LEU A 62 -17.05 -10.07 -12.61
C LEU A 62 -16.56 -9.35 -13.88
N LEU A 63 -16.01 -8.14 -13.72
CA LEU A 63 -15.48 -7.33 -14.84
C LEU A 63 -14.03 -7.69 -15.18
N ASP A 64 -13.24 -8.09 -14.18
CA ASP A 64 -11.86 -8.56 -14.31
C ASP A 64 -11.84 -10.01 -14.79
N SER A 65 -11.97 -10.16 -16.12
CA SER A 65 -12.15 -11.44 -16.79
C SER A 65 -10.87 -12.27 -16.90
N ASP A 66 -9.70 -11.64 -16.86
CA ASP A 66 -8.39 -12.30 -16.86
C ASP A 66 -7.80 -12.46 -15.44
N HIS A 67 -8.49 -11.97 -14.42
CA HIS A 67 -8.11 -12.01 -13.00
C HIS A 67 -6.73 -11.40 -12.73
N ASP A 68 -6.36 -10.36 -13.48
CA ASP A 68 -5.07 -9.68 -13.33
C ASP A 68 -5.09 -8.54 -12.30
N GLY A 69 -6.26 -8.31 -11.68
CA GLY A 69 -6.50 -7.25 -10.70
C GLY A 69 -6.77 -5.88 -11.33
N ARG A 70 -7.04 -5.80 -12.63
CA ARG A 70 -7.27 -4.56 -13.36
C ARG A 70 -8.36 -4.69 -14.41
N ILE A 71 -9.31 -3.76 -14.34
CA ILE A 71 -10.34 -3.62 -15.37
C ILE A 71 -9.82 -2.73 -16.48
N ARG A 72 -9.80 -3.23 -17.70
CA ARG A 72 -9.35 -2.51 -18.90
C ARG A 72 -10.52 -2.11 -19.81
N ALA A 73 -10.26 -1.16 -20.72
CA ALA A 73 -11.28 -0.65 -21.63
C ALA A 73 -12.02 -1.74 -22.44
N HIS A 74 -11.33 -2.81 -22.86
CA HIS A 74 -11.93 -3.90 -23.62
C HIS A 74 -12.95 -4.72 -22.81
N GLU A 75 -12.70 -4.95 -21.53
CA GLU A 75 -13.63 -5.63 -20.62
C GLU A 75 -14.85 -4.77 -20.34
N VAL A 76 -14.64 -3.45 -20.15
CA VAL A 76 -15.75 -2.49 -20.04
C VAL A 76 -16.61 -2.51 -21.30
N THR A 77 -16.01 -2.51 -22.49
CA THR A 77 -16.78 -2.61 -23.74
C THR A 77 -17.51 -3.94 -23.89
N ALA A 78 -16.90 -5.05 -23.47
CA ALA A 78 -17.52 -6.37 -23.49
C ALA A 78 -18.72 -6.43 -22.54
N ALA A 79 -18.57 -5.94 -21.31
CA ALA A 79 -19.64 -5.87 -20.32
C ALA A 79 -20.81 -5.01 -20.80
N VAL A 80 -20.53 -3.84 -21.38
CA VAL A 80 -21.58 -2.97 -21.94
C VAL A 80 -22.27 -3.62 -23.14
N SER A 81 -21.51 -4.25 -24.04
CA SER A 81 -22.08 -4.91 -25.23
C SER A 81 -23.00 -6.06 -24.83
N TRP A 82 -22.55 -6.90 -23.89
CA TRP A 82 -23.33 -7.99 -23.36
C TRP A 82 -24.58 -7.50 -22.62
N ALA A 83 -24.44 -6.54 -21.70
CA ALA A 83 -25.59 -5.96 -20.99
C ALA A 83 -26.61 -5.34 -21.96
N CYS A 84 -26.15 -4.70 -23.05
CA CYS A 84 -27.04 -4.14 -24.05
C CYS A 84 -27.76 -5.20 -24.90
N GLN A 85 -27.16 -6.39 -25.08
CA GLN A 85 -27.77 -7.50 -25.80
C GLN A 85 -28.90 -8.16 -24.99
N VAL A 86 -28.64 -8.40 -23.69
CA VAL A 86 -29.55 -9.17 -22.82
C VAL A 86 -30.63 -8.32 -22.14
N LEU A 87 -30.59 -6.98 -22.27
CA LEU A 87 -31.62 -6.07 -21.76
C LEU A 87 -32.51 -5.54 -22.88
N LYS A 88 -33.83 -5.45 -22.64
CA LYS A 88 -34.78 -4.84 -23.59
C LYS A 88 -34.53 -3.35 -23.79
N ASN A 89 -34.19 -2.64 -22.71
CA ASN A 89 -33.90 -1.20 -22.73
C ASN A 89 -32.61 -0.89 -21.95
N PRO A 90 -31.46 -0.80 -22.62
CA PRO A 90 -30.18 -0.50 -21.96
C PRO A 90 -30.13 0.84 -21.21
N ALA A 91 -30.98 1.83 -21.56
CA ALA A 91 -31.09 3.08 -20.79
C ALA A 91 -31.59 2.87 -19.35
N ASP A 92 -32.15 1.71 -19.02
CA ASP A 92 -32.56 1.39 -17.64
C ASP A 92 -31.36 1.33 -16.69
N LEU A 93 -30.14 1.03 -17.19
CA LEU A 93 -28.89 1.08 -16.41
C LEU A 93 -28.64 2.46 -15.78
N VAL A 94 -29.13 3.53 -16.40
CA VAL A 94 -29.00 4.90 -15.90
C VAL A 94 -29.74 5.08 -14.57
N GLN A 95 -30.77 4.26 -14.30
CA GLN A 95 -31.56 4.34 -13.08
C GLN A 95 -30.84 3.74 -11.86
N GLN A 96 -29.81 2.91 -12.05
CA GLN A 96 -29.00 2.29 -10.99
C GLN A 96 -29.87 1.61 -9.91
N LYS A 97 -30.93 0.92 -10.33
CA LYS A 97 -31.85 0.26 -9.39
C LYS A 97 -31.15 -0.93 -8.72
N PRO A 98 -31.37 -1.15 -7.41
CA PRO A 98 -30.75 -2.26 -6.69
C PRO A 98 -31.29 -3.63 -7.09
N VAL A 99 -32.51 -3.67 -7.66
CA VAL A 99 -33.20 -4.89 -8.10
C VAL A 99 -33.37 -4.88 -9.61
N LEU A 100 -33.22 -6.05 -10.23
CA LEU A 100 -33.40 -6.30 -11.65
C LEU A 100 -34.86 -6.76 -11.90
N PRO A 101 -35.69 -5.99 -12.61
CA PRO A 101 -37.02 -6.45 -13.02
C PRO A 101 -36.90 -7.54 -14.08
N LEU A 102 -37.60 -8.67 -13.91
CA LEU A 102 -37.59 -9.76 -14.90
C LEU A 102 -38.10 -9.31 -16.27
N ALA A 103 -39.02 -8.34 -16.29
CA ALA A 103 -39.54 -7.76 -17.52
C ALA A 103 -38.49 -6.97 -18.32
N ALA A 104 -37.38 -6.55 -17.70
CA ALA A 104 -36.30 -5.82 -18.37
C ALA A 104 -35.38 -6.74 -19.19
N ILE A 105 -35.39 -8.06 -18.92
CA ILE A 105 -34.57 -9.05 -19.65
C ILE A 105 -35.13 -9.27 -21.06
N ASN A 106 -34.25 -9.30 -22.06
CA ASN A 106 -34.56 -9.44 -23.47
C ASN A 106 -34.96 -10.88 -23.84
N ASP A 107 -36.25 -11.14 -23.81
CA ASP A 107 -36.84 -12.43 -24.23
C ASP A 107 -36.84 -12.67 -25.75
N GLN A 108 -36.27 -11.78 -26.58
CA GLN A 108 -36.10 -12.02 -28.02
C GLN A 108 -34.74 -12.62 -28.35
N ASP A 109 -33.73 -12.34 -27.53
CA ASP A 109 -32.38 -12.89 -27.66
C ASP A 109 -32.32 -14.31 -27.05
N PRO A 110 -31.62 -15.29 -27.66
CA PRO A 110 -31.51 -16.64 -27.12
C PRO A 110 -30.91 -16.69 -25.70
N GLU A 111 -29.87 -15.89 -25.44
CA GLU A 111 -29.21 -15.83 -24.13
C GLU A 111 -30.10 -15.11 -23.12
N GLY A 112 -30.76 -14.02 -23.54
CA GLY A 112 -31.76 -13.33 -22.71
C GLY A 112 -32.95 -14.22 -22.30
N LYS A 113 -33.42 -15.12 -23.17
CA LYS A 113 -34.44 -16.13 -22.82
C LYS A 113 -33.95 -17.11 -21.76
N GLN A 114 -32.71 -17.58 -21.87
CA GLN A 114 -32.10 -18.49 -20.89
C GLN A 114 -31.95 -17.79 -19.54
N LEU A 115 -31.44 -16.55 -19.53
CA LEU A 115 -31.35 -15.71 -18.33
C LEU A 115 -32.70 -15.51 -17.64
N LEU A 116 -33.76 -15.22 -18.40
CA LEU A 116 -35.11 -15.07 -17.85
C LEU A 116 -35.61 -16.38 -17.20
N ALA A 117 -35.36 -17.52 -17.84
CA ALA A 117 -35.74 -18.83 -17.32
C ALA A 117 -34.99 -19.13 -16.01
N SER A 118 -33.67 -18.96 -16.01
CA SER A 118 -32.83 -19.17 -14.82
C SER A 118 -33.18 -18.22 -13.68
N ALA A 119 -33.47 -16.93 -13.96
CA ALA A 119 -33.90 -16.00 -12.92
C ALA A 119 -35.23 -16.41 -12.26
N LYS A 120 -36.19 -16.93 -13.03
CA LYS A 120 -37.45 -17.48 -12.48
C LYS A 120 -37.22 -18.75 -11.68
N GLU A 121 -36.30 -19.60 -12.10
CA GLU A 121 -35.94 -20.83 -11.39
C GLU A 121 -35.26 -20.54 -10.05
N ILE A 122 -34.31 -19.59 -10.01
CA ILE A 122 -33.70 -19.10 -8.77
C ILE A 122 -34.79 -18.61 -7.80
N LEU A 123 -35.69 -17.73 -8.27
CA LEU A 123 -36.77 -17.21 -7.43
C LEU A 123 -37.71 -18.32 -6.94
N LYS A 124 -37.97 -19.35 -7.75
CA LYS A 124 -38.76 -20.52 -7.34
C LYS A 124 -38.03 -21.33 -6.26
N ASN A 125 -36.73 -21.59 -6.40
CA ASN A 125 -35.92 -22.30 -5.41
C ASN A 125 -35.84 -21.53 -4.08
N LEU A 126 -35.85 -20.20 -4.13
CA LEU A 126 -35.92 -19.33 -2.95
C LEU A 126 -37.34 -19.19 -2.36
N GLY A 127 -38.34 -19.91 -2.89
CA GLY A 127 -39.73 -19.86 -2.43
C GLY A 127 -40.51 -18.59 -2.82
N LYS A 128 -39.99 -17.81 -3.77
CA LYS A 128 -40.54 -16.53 -4.26
C LYS A 128 -41.02 -16.61 -5.72
N ALA A 129 -41.76 -17.66 -6.07
CA ALA A 129 -42.15 -17.93 -7.47
C ALA A 129 -42.97 -16.80 -8.14
N ASP A 130 -43.73 -16.01 -7.36
CA ASP A 130 -44.55 -14.90 -7.87
C ASP A 130 -43.80 -13.55 -7.95
N ALA A 131 -42.52 -13.51 -7.56
CA ALA A 131 -41.73 -12.29 -7.61
C ALA A 131 -41.45 -11.88 -9.07
N THR A 132 -41.53 -10.57 -9.33
CA THR A 132 -41.31 -9.98 -10.66
C THR A 132 -39.95 -9.30 -10.80
N GLU A 133 -39.14 -9.33 -9.74
CA GLU A 133 -37.82 -8.72 -9.65
C GLU A 133 -36.87 -9.59 -8.81
N ILE A 134 -35.57 -9.48 -9.07
CA ILE A 134 -34.52 -10.21 -8.36
C ILE A 134 -33.43 -9.23 -7.88
N GLY A 135 -33.07 -9.32 -6.60
CA GLY A 135 -32.06 -8.45 -5.98
C GLY A 135 -30.73 -9.15 -5.72
N SER A 136 -29.71 -8.39 -5.33
CA SER A 136 -28.43 -8.94 -4.88
C SER A 136 -28.57 -9.82 -3.64
N ASP A 137 -29.52 -9.49 -2.75
CA ASP A 137 -29.76 -10.26 -1.52
C ASP A 137 -30.33 -11.65 -1.82
N ASP A 138 -31.11 -11.79 -2.90
CA ASP A 138 -31.61 -13.07 -3.37
C ASP A 138 -30.47 -13.95 -3.94
N LEU A 139 -29.40 -13.31 -4.42
CA LEU A 139 -28.26 -13.92 -5.09
C LEU A 139 -27.00 -14.02 -4.21
N ALA A 140 -27.09 -13.59 -2.95
CA ALA A 140 -25.98 -13.59 -2.01
C ALA A 140 -25.67 -15.00 -1.48
N ASP A 141 -26.70 -15.85 -1.36
CA ASP A 141 -26.60 -17.18 -0.76
C ASP A 141 -26.70 -18.27 -1.84
N MET A 142 -25.58 -18.48 -2.54
CA MET A 142 -25.47 -19.55 -3.56
C MET A 142 -25.79 -20.92 -2.95
N ALA A 143 -25.41 -21.15 -1.69
CA ALA A 143 -25.71 -22.38 -0.99
C ALA A 143 -27.23 -22.61 -0.86
N LYS A 144 -28.06 -21.56 -0.69
CA LYS A 144 -29.52 -21.68 -0.75
C LYS A 144 -30.06 -21.92 -2.15
N ILE A 145 -29.46 -21.32 -3.18
CA ILE A 145 -29.88 -21.51 -4.58
C ILE A 145 -29.70 -22.97 -5.00
N PHE A 146 -28.61 -23.60 -4.53
CA PHE A 146 -28.25 -24.99 -4.77
C PHE A 146 -28.53 -25.92 -3.56
N ALA A 147 -29.24 -25.47 -2.52
CA ALA A 147 -29.38 -26.22 -1.25
C ALA A 147 -30.04 -27.59 -1.44
N ASP A 148 -30.96 -27.66 -2.40
CA ASP A 148 -31.71 -28.87 -2.72
C ASP A 148 -31.03 -29.70 -3.83
N THR A 149 -29.86 -29.28 -4.35
CA THR A 149 -29.14 -29.98 -5.41
C THR A 149 -27.86 -30.64 -4.88
N ARG A 150 -27.66 -31.90 -5.27
CA ARG A 150 -26.45 -32.68 -4.91
C ARG A 150 -25.20 -32.22 -5.68
N PHE A 151 -25.43 -31.62 -6.84
CA PHE A 151 -24.44 -31.21 -7.82
C PHE A 151 -24.71 -29.75 -8.22
N ASN A 152 -23.68 -29.02 -8.60
CA ASN A 152 -23.77 -27.60 -8.98
C ASN A 152 -22.96 -27.26 -10.24
N GLY A 153 -22.37 -28.25 -10.91
CA GLY A 153 -21.86 -28.12 -12.27
C GLY A 153 -20.53 -27.38 -12.42
N ASP A 154 -19.69 -27.34 -11.39
CA ASP A 154 -18.34 -26.79 -11.47
C ASP A 154 -17.23 -27.86 -11.63
N GLY A 155 -17.57 -29.13 -11.52
CA GLY A 155 -16.64 -30.26 -11.58
C GLY A 155 -15.85 -30.51 -10.29
N VAL A 156 -16.25 -29.88 -9.18
CA VAL A 156 -15.68 -30.08 -7.84
C VAL A 156 -16.70 -30.86 -7.00
N ILE A 157 -16.27 -32.01 -6.47
CA ILE A 157 -17.14 -32.84 -5.64
C ILE A 157 -16.76 -32.71 -4.15
N PRO A 158 -17.60 -32.10 -3.30
CA PRO A 158 -17.40 -32.09 -1.85
C PRO A 158 -17.77 -33.45 -1.24
N ALA A 159 -17.35 -33.71 0.00
CA ALA A 159 -17.59 -34.99 0.69
C ALA A 159 -19.09 -35.35 0.79
N LYS A 160 -19.98 -34.35 0.84
CA LYS A 160 -21.44 -34.50 0.83
C LYS A 160 -22.02 -34.99 -0.50
N ALA A 161 -21.28 -34.86 -1.60
CA ALA A 161 -21.71 -35.30 -2.92
C ALA A 161 -21.55 -36.83 -3.09
N ALA A 162 -20.83 -37.52 -2.22
CA ALA A 162 -20.74 -38.98 -2.22
C ALA A 162 -22.09 -39.65 -1.90
N ALA A 163 -22.36 -40.80 -2.53
CA ALA A 163 -23.60 -41.56 -2.28
C ALA A 163 -23.56 -42.38 -0.99
N ASP A 164 -22.36 -42.68 -0.51
CA ASP A 164 -22.08 -43.60 0.59
C ASP A 164 -20.97 -43.05 1.51
N ALA A 165 -20.92 -43.57 2.73
CA ALA A 165 -19.92 -43.16 3.72
C ALA A 165 -18.48 -43.46 3.26
N ALA A 166 -18.28 -44.54 2.49
CA ALA A 166 -16.97 -44.90 1.96
C ALA A 166 -16.47 -43.90 0.90
N GLY A 167 -17.35 -43.41 0.02
CA GLY A 167 -17.01 -42.37 -0.94
C GLY A 167 -16.72 -41.03 -0.27
N SER A 168 -17.46 -40.69 0.78
CA SER A 168 -17.25 -39.45 1.56
C SER A 168 -15.89 -39.45 2.25
N GLU A 169 -15.54 -40.56 2.93
CA GLU A 169 -14.24 -40.75 3.57
C GLU A 169 -13.09 -40.70 2.56
N LEU A 170 -13.29 -41.27 1.36
CA LEU A 170 -12.28 -41.21 0.31
C LEU A 170 -12.05 -39.78 -0.20
N ILE A 171 -13.11 -38.99 -0.37
CA ILE A 171 -12.98 -37.58 -0.76
C ILE A 171 -12.17 -36.81 0.29
N GLU A 172 -12.47 -37.01 1.58
CA GLU A 172 -11.70 -36.42 2.69
C GLU A 172 -10.23 -36.86 2.71
N GLN A 173 -9.96 -38.14 2.44
CA GLN A 173 -8.59 -38.66 2.31
C GLN A 173 -7.83 -38.00 1.16
N ILE A 174 -8.47 -37.81 0.00
CA ILE A 174 -7.86 -37.13 -1.15
C ILE A 174 -7.60 -35.65 -0.83
N MET A 175 -8.53 -34.95 -0.16
CA MET A 175 -8.33 -33.57 0.28
C MET A 175 -7.13 -33.46 1.23
N ALA A 176 -6.98 -34.38 2.18
CA ALA A 176 -5.86 -34.40 3.11
C ALA A 176 -4.50 -34.64 2.43
N CYS A 177 -4.47 -35.42 1.33
CA CYS A 177 -3.23 -35.74 0.62
C CYS A 177 -2.88 -34.70 -0.46
N CYS A 178 -3.84 -34.34 -1.30
CA CYS A 178 -3.61 -33.52 -2.50
C CYS A 178 -3.97 -32.05 -2.30
N GLY A 179 -4.57 -31.68 -1.17
CA GLY A 179 -5.19 -30.38 -0.93
C GLY A 179 -6.62 -30.28 -1.47
N GLU A 180 -7.34 -29.29 -0.98
CA GLU A 180 -8.74 -29.01 -1.34
C GLU A 180 -8.86 -27.94 -2.45
N VAL A 181 -9.97 -28.00 -3.18
CA VAL A 181 -10.42 -26.96 -4.12
C VAL A 181 -11.78 -26.47 -3.64
N ALA A 182 -11.99 -25.16 -3.61
CA ALA A 182 -13.28 -24.60 -3.24
C ALA A 182 -14.32 -24.87 -4.34
N ASP A 183 -15.42 -25.49 -3.94
CA ASP A 183 -16.64 -25.67 -4.72
C ASP A 183 -17.33 -24.31 -4.96
N ARG A 184 -18.24 -24.22 -5.94
CA ARG A 184 -19.07 -23.04 -6.26
C ARG A 184 -19.85 -22.53 -5.06
N CYS A 185 -20.23 -23.42 -4.14
CA CYS A 185 -20.90 -23.09 -2.88
C CYS A 185 -19.94 -22.67 -1.75
N GLY A 186 -18.62 -22.72 -1.98
CA GLY A 186 -17.57 -22.43 -1.02
C GLY A 186 -17.14 -23.62 -0.15
N ASP A 187 -17.73 -24.80 -0.36
CA ASP A 187 -17.36 -26.01 0.38
C ASP A 187 -16.04 -26.60 -0.15
N PRO A 188 -15.18 -27.19 0.71
CA PRO A 188 -13.98 -27.86 0.24
C PRO A 188 -14.32 -29.17 -0.48
N GLY A 189 -13.69 -29.39 -1.63
CA GLY A 189 -13.87 -30.59 -2.44
C GLY A 189 -12.65 -30.95 -3.29
N ILE A 190 -12.85 -31.88 -4.22
CA ILE A 190 -11.81 -32.37 -5.13
C ILE A 190 -12.29 -32.32 -6.59
N ASN A 191 -11.38 -32.02 -7.52
CA ASN A 191 -11.64 -32.05 -8.96
C ASN A 191 -11.00 -33.28 -9.62
N LEU A 192 -11.23 -33.46 -10.93
CA LEU A 192 -10.66 -34.58 -11.69
C LEU A 192 -9.13 -34.64 -11.62
N GLU A 193 -8.45 -33.48 -11.70
CA GLU A 193 -6.98 -33.41 -11.66
C GLU A 193 -6.41 -33.95 -10.34
N LYS A 194 -7.05 -33.61 -9.20
CA LYS A 194 -6.64 -34.10 -7.87
C LYS A 194 -6.88 -35.60 -7.73
N ILE A 195 -7.98 -36.11 -8.29
CA ILE A 195 -8.28 -37.55 -8.33
C ILE A 195 -7.20 -38.27 -9.15
N GLU A 196 -6.91 -37.80 -10.35
CA GLU A 196 -5.88 -38.40 -11.22
C GLU A 196 -4.49 -38.37 -10.59
N LEU A 197 -4.12 -37.25 -9.95
CA LEU A 197 -2.86 -37.13 -9.22
C LEU A 197 -2.79 -38.15 -8.08
N PHE A 198 -3.84 -38.25 -7.27
CA PHE A 198 -3.89 -39.19 -6.15
C PHE A 198 -3.72 -40.64 -6.59
N PHE A 199 -4.46 -41.08 -7.61
CA PHE A 199 -4.39 -42.46 -8.09
C PHE A 199 -3.10 -42.77 -8.85
N LYS A 200 -2.50 -41.77 -9.53
CA LYS A 200 -1.17 -41.90 -10.14
C LYS A 200 -0.08 -42.10 -9.08
N ASP A 201 -0.12 -41.32 -8.02
CA ASP A 201 0.81 -41.41 -6.89
C ASP A 201 0.60 -42.72 -6.11
N ALA A 202 -0.65 -43.13 -5.89
CA ALA A 202 -1.02 -44.43 -5.33
C ALA A 202 -0.46 -45.60 -6.15
N ALA A 203 -0.59 -45.56 -7.47
CA ALA A 203 -0.03 -46.58 -8.36
C ALA A 203 1.51 -46.62 -8.28
N SER A 204 2.16 -45.46 -8.29
CA SER A 204 3.63 -45.35 -8.20
C SER A 204 4.16 -45.86 -6.86
N TYR A 205 3.48 -45.53 -5.76
CA TYR A 205 3.78 -46.04 -4.43
C TYR A 205 3.59 -47.57 -4.38
N HIS A 206 2.48 -48.07 -4.94
CA HIS A 206 2.19 -49.50 -4.95
C HIS A 206 3.19 -50.28 -5.80
N GLU A 207 3.61 -49.77 -6.94
CA GLU A 207 4.64 -50.35 -7.80
C GLU A 207 5.99 -50.44 -7.06
N TRP A 208 6.46 -49.34 -6.47
CA TRP A 208 7.66 -49.36 -5.61
C TRP A 208 7.54 -50.37 -4.47
N TRP A 209 6.37 -50.45 -3.84
CA TRP A 209 6.09 -51.38 -2.76
C TRP A 209 6.12 -52.85 -3.21
N GLN A 210 5.63 -53.16 -4.42
CA GLN A 210 5.68 -54.49 -5.00
C GLN A 210 7.09 -54.89 -5.45
N HIS A 211 7.89 -53.93 -5.92
CA HIS A 211 9.30 -54.14 -6.31
C HIS A 211 10.26 -54.24 -5.12
N CYS A 212 9.75 -54.40 -3.90
CA CYS A 212 10.56 -54.76 -2.74
C CYS A 212 11.32 -56.07 -3.01
N ASP A 213 12.64 -55.99 -3.14
CA ASP A 213 13.52 -57.14 -3.40
C ASP A 213 13.22 -58.30 -2.44
N ALA A 214 13.42 -59.55 -2.90
CA ALA A 214 13.11 -60.75 -2.13
C ALA A 214 13.79 -60.77 -0.73
N GLU A 215 14.94 -60.11 -0.58
CA GLU A 215 15.66 -59.96 0.70
C GLU A 215 15.07 -58.86 1.59
N ALA A 216 14.67 -57.71 1.03
CA ALA A 216 13.96 -56.66 1.77
C ALA A 216 12.58 -57.16 2.26
N LEU A 217 11.91 -58.01 1.46
CA LEU A 217 10.67 -58.69 1.85
C LEU A 217 10.89 -59.69 3.01
N ARG A 218 12.06 -60.34 3.07
CA ARG A 218 12.41 -61.29 4.15
C ARG A 218 12.55 -60.56 5.50
N ILE A 219 13.22 -59.42 5.53
CA ILE A 219 13.36 -58.62 6.76
C ILE A 219 11.99 -58.12 7.23
N ARG A 220 11.17 -57.59 6.31
CA ARG A 220 9.83 -57.09 6.62
C ARG A 220 8.85 -58.16 7.11
N LYS A 221 9.07 -59.43 6.76
CA LYS A 221 8.28 -60.57 7.27
C LYS A 221 8.75 -61.08 8.63
N GLN A 222 10.03 -60.91 8.95
CA GLN A 222 10.64 -61.42 10.17
C GLN A 222 10.68 -60.38 11.29
N ILE A 223 10.73 -59.08 10.95
CA ILE A 223 10.78 -57.96 11.90
C ILE A 223 9.47 -57.17 11.82
N ALA A 224 8.77 -57.06 12.96
CA ALA A 224 7.45 -56.40 13.03
C ALA A 224 7.50 -54.90 12.72
N ASP A 225 8.53 -54.18 13.19
CA ASP A 225 8.75 -52.76 12.94
C ASP A 225 10.13 -52.58 12.29
N THR A 226 10.17 -52.69 10.95
CA THR A 226 11.42 -52.67 10.20
C THR A 226 12.08 -51.29 10.19
N GLU A 227 11.30 -50.21 10.26
CA GLU A 227 11.81 -48.84 10.28
C GLU A 227 12.48 -48.52 11.62
N ALA A 228 11.84 -48.86 12.74
CA ALA A 228 12.44 -48.70 14.06
C ALA A 228 13.70 -49.58 14.22
N ALA A 229 13.68 -50.80 13.68
CA ALA A 229 14.84 -51.68 13.65
C ALA A 229 15.99 -51.11 12.81
N ALA A 230 15.71 -50.52 11.64
CA ALA A 230 16.74 -49.88 10.82
C ALA A 230 17.38 -48.69 11.54
N ALA A 231 16.58 -47.84 12.19
CA ALA A 231 17.09 -46.70 12.96
C ALA A 231 17.95 -47.14 14.17
N LEU A 232 17.55 -48.22 14.85
CA LEU A 232 18.33 -48.80 15.95
C LEU A 232 19.65 -49.38 15.47
N LEU A 233 19.66 -50.06 14.32
CA LEU A 233 20.86 -50.58 13.69
C LEU A 233 21.82 -49.44 13.33
N ASP A 234 21.34 -48.38 12.67
CA ASP A 234 22.16 -47.21 12.30
C ASP A 234 22.81 -46.56 13.52
N LYS A 235 22.10 -46.49 14.64
CA LYS A 235 22.63 -45.96 15.91
C LYS A 235 23.77 -46.81 16.48
N LEU A 236 23.66 -48.14 16.41
CA LEU A 236 24.62 -49.07 17.00
C LEU A 236 25.77 -49.44 16.07
N LYS A 237 25.55 -49.35 14.75
CA LYS A 237 26.48 -49.78 13.72
C LYS A 237 27.89 -49.22 13.90
N PRO A 238 28.11 -47.90 14.11
CA PRO A 238 29.45 -47.36 14.33
C PRO A 238 30.17 -47.96 15.54
N LYS A 239 29.43 -48.30 16.61
CA LYS A 239 29.99 -48.85 17.84
C LYS A 239 30.30 -50.34 17.72
N ILE A 240 29.45 -51.09 17.02
CA ILE A 240 29.67 -52.52 16.75
C ILE A 240 30.84 -52.68 15.75
N ASP A 241 30.90 -51.84 14.71
CA ASP A 241 32.00 -51.80 13.74
C ASP A 241 33.34 -51.43 14.43
N ASP A 242 33.36 -50.42 15.31
CA ASP A 242 34.54 -50.05 16.12
C ASP A 242 34.98 -51.22 17.03
N PHE A 243 34.05 -51.88 17.71
CA PHE A 243 34.34 -53.04 18.56
C PHE A 243 35.05 -54.15 17.77
N PHE A 244 34.48 -54.60 16.65
CA PHE A 244 35.09 -55.66 15.86
C PHE A 244 36.42 -55.24 15.22
N THR A 245 36.53 -53.99 14.77
CA THR A 245 37.79 -53.45 14.23
C THR A 245 38.90 -53.49 15.29
N ARG A 246 38.60 -53.10 16.53
CA ARG A 246 39.56 -53.18 17.65
C ARG A 246 39.92 -54.62 18.01
N CYS A 247 38.96 -55.54 18.01
CA CYS A 247 39.22 -56.96 18.26
C CYS A 247 40.11 -57.59 17.18
N GLN A 248 39.93 -57.21 15.91
CA GLN A 248 40.80 -57.64 14.81
C GLN A 248 42.21 -57.03 14.91
N LEU A 249 42.32 -55.76 15.30
CA LEU A 249 43.63 -55.12 15.54
C LEU A 249 44.37 -55.77 16.72
N ALA A 250 43.65 -56.15 17.77
CA ALA A 250 44.18 -56.91 18.90
C ALA A 250 44.63 -58.34 18.52
N GLU A 251 44.03 -58.93 17.48
CA GLU A 251 44.46 -60.22 16.91
C GLU A 251 45.69 -60.06 16.01
N PHE A 252 45.80 -58.95 15.30
CA PHE A 252 46.96 -58.62 14.46
C PHE A 252 48.23 -58.33 15.28
N ASP A 253 48.11 -57.56 16.37
CA ASP A 253 49.21 -57.25 17.28
C ASP A 253 48.79 -57.48 18.75
N ALA A 254 49.43 -58.46 19.39
CA ALA A 254 49.18 -58.83 20.78
C ALA A 254 49.41 -57.68 21.77
N GLY A 255 50.27 -56.69 21.43
CA GLY A 255 50.49 -55.50 22.24
C GLY A 255 49.35 -54.47 22.16
N ALA A 256 48.52 -54.51 21.11
CA ALA A 256 47.46 -53.55 20.89
C ALA A 256 46.26 -53.75 21.83
N ALA A 257 45.97 -54.99 22.25
CA ALA A 257 44.81 -55.32 23.09
C ALA A 257 44.77 -54.50 24.40
N ALA A 258 45.91 -54.30 25.04
CA ALA A 258 46.03 -53.52 26.27
C ALA A 258 45.79 -52.02 26.04
N LEU A 259 46.22 -51.50 24.89
CA LEU A 259 46.09 -50.07 24.54
C LEU A 259 44.70 -49.70 23.98
N LEU A 260 43.97 -50.67 23.43
CA LEU A 260 42.64 -50.48 22.85
C LEU A 260 41.50 -50.53 23.89
N ASN A 261 41.80 -51.06 25.09
CA ASN A 261 40.94 -50.96 26.26
C ASN A 261 41.25 -49.66 27.04
N PRO A 262 40.29 -49.12 27.82
CA PRO A 262 40.53 -47.92 28.60
C PRO A 262 41.65 -48.13 29.63
N ALA A 263 42.60 -47.20 29.69
CA ALA A 263 43.66 -47.21 30.70
C ALA A 263 43.13 -46.91 32.11
N ASP A 264 43.85 -47.33 33.15
CA ASP A 264 43.46 -47.13 34.56
C ASP A 264 43.15 -45.66 34.89
N SER A 265 43.95 -44.73 34.35
CA SER A 265 43.75 -43.29 34.51
C SER A 265 42.39 -42.79 34.00
N ARG A 266 41.79 -43.47 33.01
CA ARG A 266 40.46 -43.12 32.49
C ARG A 266 39.36 -43.54 33.47
N TYR A 267 39.52 -44.66 34.17
CA TYR A 267 38.60 -45.08 35.22
C TYR A 267 38.74 -44.24 36.50
N GLU A 268 39.96 -43.84 36.84
CA GLU A 268 40.22 -42.91 37.95
C GLU A 268 39.50 -41.56 37.74
N GLN A 269 39.48 -41.05 36.51
CA GLN A 269 38.72 -39.84 36.15
C GLN A 269 37.22 -40.02 36.34
N LEU A 270 36.67 -41.17 35.90
CA LEU A 270 35.25 -41.48 36.02
C LEU A 270 34.81 -41.69 37.47
N ALA A 271 35.70 -42.20 38.33
CA ALA A 271 35.41 -42.47 39.75
C ALA A 271 35.07 -41.21 40.57
N GLY A 272 35.51 -40.03 40.11
CA GLY A 272 35.18 -38.75 40.72
C GLY A 272 33.83 -38.15 40.30
N THR A 273 33.06 -38.83 39.46
CA THR A 273 31.79 -38.34 38.89
C THR A 273 30.62 -39.25 39.23
N ASP A 274 29.42 -38.68 39.36
CA ASP A 274 28.19 -39.47 39.51
C ASP A 274 27.87 -40.18 38.17
N LEU A 275 28.10 -41.49 38.12
CA LEU A 275 27.91 -42.30 36.93
C LEU A 275 26.46 -42.75 36.79
N SER A 276 25.89 -42.55 35.60
CA SER A 276 24.60 -43.12 35.19
C SER A 276 24.71 -43.69 33.78
N ALA A 277 23.78 -44.56 33.38
CA ALA A 277 23.75 -45.12 32.02
C ALA A 277 23.59 -44.05 30.93
N ALA A 278 23.13 -42.84 31.26
CA ALA A 278 23.01 -41.72 30.32
C ALA A 278 24.29 -40.86 30.20
N ASN A 279 25.37 -41.20 30.91
CA ASN A 279 26.59 -40.39 30.92
C ASN A 279 27.37 -40.51 29.59
N ALA A 280 27.64 -39.36 28.96
CA ALA A 280 28.31 -39.27 27.66
C ALA A 280 29.75 -39.81 27.70
N GLU A 281 30.45 -39.73 28.84
CA GLU A 281 31.82 -40.25 28.97
C GLU A 281 31.86 -41.78 28.99
N LEU A 282 30.83 -42.42 29.57
CA LEU A 282 30.67 -43.87 29.51
C LEU A 282 30.34 -44.34 28.09
N ALA A 283 29.53 -43.59 27.34
CA ALA A 283 29.18 -43.92 25.95
C ALA A 283 30.41 -43.93 25.01
N GLN A 284 31.50 -43.23 25.36
CA GLN A 284 32.76 -43.21 24.61
C GLN A 284 33.60 -44.48 24.79
N LEU A 285 33.41 -45.23 25.89
CA LEU A 285 34.12 -46.49 26.11
C LEU A 285 33.66 -47.58 25.11
N PRO A 286 34.48 -48.61 24.83
CA PRO A 286 34.09 -49.74 23.98
C PRO A 286 32.78 -50.41 24.45
N LEU A 287 32.06 -51.07 23.54
CA LEU A 287 30.80 -51.77 23.86
C LEU A 287 31.01 -52.91 24.86
N ALA A 288 32.12 -53.63 24.72
CA ALA A 288 32.56 -54.71 25.60
C ALA A 288 34.10 -54.73 25.63
N ALA A 289 34.69 -55.54 26.49
CA ALA A 289 36.14 -55.69 26.59
C ALA A 289 36.74 -56.15 25.26
N ILE A 290 37.81 -55.49 24.81
CA ILE A 290 38.50 -55.82 23.55
C ILE A 290 39.48 -56.96 23.80
N ALA A 291 39.36 -58.03 23.03
CA ALA A 291 40.31 -59.15 23.00
C ALA A 291 40.42 -59.75 21.60
N ALA A 292 41.54 -60.40 21.30
CA ALA A 292 41.78 -61.06 20.02
C ALA A 292 40.68 -62.10 19.72
N GLY A 293 40.06 -62.02 18.53
CA GLY A 293 39.01 -62.95 18.09
C GLY A 293 37.71 -62.91 18.91
N ALA A 294 37.46 -61.88 19.73
CA ALA A 294 36.29 -61.82 20.60
C ALA A 294 34.96 -61.64 19.84
N ALA A 295 33.92 -62.35 20.28
CA ALA A 295 32.53 -62.10 19.90
C ALA A 295 31.91 -61.01 20.78
N LEU A 296 30.98 -60.22 20.22
CA LEU A 296 30.27 -59.18 20.96
C LEU A 296 29.24 -59.83 21.90
N PRO A 297 29.35 -59.71 23.23
CA PRO A 297 28.32 -60.24 24.13
C PRO A 297 27.02 -59.42 24.01
N LEU A 298 25.86 -60.08 24.07
CA LEU A 298 24.56 -59.42 23.90
C LEU A 298 23.77 -59.21 25.20
N SER A 299 24.27 -59.77 26.32
CA SER A 299 23.55 -59.73 27.62
C SER A 299 24.45 -59.24 28.77
N ALA A 300 25.62 -59.85 28.96
CA ALA A 300 26.52 -59.59 30.09
C ALA A 300 27.85 -58.96 29.64
N GLY A 301 28.52 -58.21 30.53
CA GLY A 301 29.81 -57.59 30.22
C GLY A 301 29.75 -56.40 29.25
N LEU A 302 28.56 -55.85 29.04
CA LEU A 302 28.32 -54.68 28.20
C LEU A 302 28.53 -53.37 28.96
N ASN A 303 29.02 -52.37 28.22
CA ASN A 303 29.07 -50.99 28.64
C ASN A 303 27.68 -50.53 29.13
N PRO A 304 27.55 -50.02 30.37
CA PRO A 304 26.28 -49.60 30.94
C PRO A 304 25.51 -48.60 30.06
N ALA A 305 26.21 -47.73 29.33
CA ALA A 305 25.57 -46.72 28.48
C ALA A 305 24.91 -47.29 27.21
N TRP A 306 25.29 -48.50 26.80
CA TRP A 306 24.79 -49.14 25.59
C TRP A 306 23.97 -50.40 25.87
N ARG A 307 23.87 -50.84 27.13
CA ARG A 307 23.19 -52.08 27.52
C ARG A 307 21.75 -52.14 27.03
N ASP A 308 20.98 -51.08 27.22
CA ASP A 308 19.57 -51.05 26.82
C ASP A 308 19.41 -51.09 25.30
N ALA A 309 20.25 -50.34 24.58
CA ALA A 309 20.25 -50.31 23.11
C ALA A 309 20.66 -51.68 22.52
N VAL A 310 21.69 -52.32 23.07
CA VAL A 310 22.11 -53.68 22.66
C VAL A 310 21.05 -54.73 23.04
N GLY A 311 20.35 -54.54 24.16
CA GLY A 311 19.21 -55.38 24.55
C GLY A 311 18.06 -55.27 23.55
N GLN A 312 17.69 -54.04 23.15
CA GLN A 312 16.71 -53.81 22.08
C GLN A 312 17.16 -54.44 20.76
N PHE A 313 18.43 -54.27 20.39
CA PHE A 313 19.01 -54.87 19.18
C PHE A 313 18.94 -56.40 19.21
N LYS A 314 19.23 -57.02 20.36
CA LYS A 314 19.06 -58.46 20.55
C LYS A 314 17.62 -58.89 20.29
N THR A 315 16.65 -58.20 20.90
CA THR A 315 15.22 -58.59 20.81
C THR A 315 14.57 -58.29 19.46
N GLN A 316 14.90 -57.15 18.85
CA GLN A 316 14.22 -56.64 17.67
C GLN A 316 14.88 -57.09 16.36
N ILE A 317 16.17 -57.42 16.38
CA ILE A 317 16.96 -57.69 15.17
C ILE A 317 17.63 -59.06 15.23
N VAL A 318 18.39 -59.36 16.29
CA VAL A 318 19.16 -60.62 16.37
C VAL A 318 18.24 -61.84 16.53
N GLN A 319 17.29 -61.81 17.49
CA GLN A 319 16.37 -62.91 17.74
C GLN A 319 15.53 -63.27 16.49
N PRO A 320 14.90 -62.31 15.78
CA PRO A 320 14.09 -62.64 14.60
C PRO A 320 14.90 -63.13 13.38
N LEU A 321 16.15 -62.67 13.22
CA LEU A 321 16.96 -63.00 12.04
C LEU A 321 17.88 -64.21 12.24
N LEU A 322 18.46 -64.37 13.43
CA LEU A 322 19.50 -65.35 13.75
C LEU A 322 19.13 -66.31 14.89
N GLY A 323 18.00 -66.07 15.58
CA GLY A 323 17.58 -66.86 16.74
C GLY A 323 18.20 -66.41 18.06
N GLU A 324 18.01 -67.21 19.12
CA GLU A 324 18.54 -66.91 20.45
C GLU A 324 20.07 -67.04 20.49
N LEU A 325 20.76 -65.91 20.67
CA LEU A 325 22.21 -65.83 20.79
C LEU A 325 22.62 -65.03 22.04
N ASP A 326 23.69 -65.50 22.69
CA ASP A 326 24.33 -64.80 23.82
C ASP A 326 25.51 -63.92 23.40
N SER A 327 26.09 -64.19 22.23
CA SER A 327 27.15 -63.38 21.63
C SER A 327 27.06 -63.39 20.11
N LEU A 328 27.41 -62.27 19.48
CA LEU A 328 27.42 -62.07 18.03
C LEU A 328 28.85 -62.15 17.48
N SER A 329 29.09 -63.01 16.49
CA SER A 329 30.36 -63.07 15.76
C SER A 329 30.44 -61.99 14.67
N TYR A 330 31.67 -61.66 14.22
CA TYR A 330 31.87 -60.71 13.13
C TYR A 330 31.16 -61.12 11.84
N ARG A 331 31.15 -62.42 11.52
CA ARG A 331 30.45 -62.94 10.33
C ARG A 331 28.94 -62.72 10.42
N GLN A 332 28.34 -63.06 11.56
CA GLN A 332 26.91 -62.82 11.81
C GLN A 332 26.55 -61.33 11.78
N TRP A 333 27.45 -60.47 12.25
CA TRP A 333 27.29 -59.02 12.17
C TRP A 333 27.32 -58.49 10.72
N GLN A 334 28.22 -59.01 9.89
CA GLN A 334 28.28 -58.69 8.47
C GLN A 334 27.03 -59.19 7.73
N ASP A 335 26.53 -60.39 8.05
CA ASP A 335 25.30 -60.93 7.46
C ASP A 335 24.07 -60.04 7.81
N VAL A 336 23.94 -59.60 9.06
CA VAL A 336 22.87 -58.67 9.49
C VAL A 336 23.03 -57.30 8.82
N SER A 337 24.25 -56.76 8.76
CA SER A 337 24.52 -55.48 8.12
C SER A 337 24.21 -55.49 6.62
N GLY A 338 24.52 -56.59 5.93
CA GLY A 338 24.24 -56.75 4.49
C GLY A 338 22.75 -56.75 4.19
N LEU A 339 21.96 -57.52 4.94
CA LEU A 339 20.50 -57.56 4.81
C LEU A 339 19.87 -56.16 4.96
N PHE A 340 20.26 -55.41 5.99
CA PHE A 340 19.73 -54.05 6.18
C PHE A 340 20.23 -53.05 5.14
N ALA A 341 21.40 -53.25 4.53
CA ALA A 341 21.89 -52.40 3.45
C ALA A 341 21.00 -52.49 2.21
N ASP A 342 20.54 -53.69 1.85
CA ASP A 342 19.61 -53.89 0.72
C ASP A 342 18.23 -53.27 1.00
N TYR A 343 17.75 -53.40 2.24
CA TYR A 343 16.52 -52.73 2.69
C TYR A 343 16.64 -51.20 2.65
N GLN A 344 17.76 -50.63 3.11
CA GLN A 344 18.03 -49.20 3.03
C GLN A 344 18.13 -48.73 1.57
N ALA A 345 18.79 -49.50 0.69
CA ALA A 345 18.88 -49.18 -0.73
C ALA A 345 17.50 -49.14 -1.41
N TRP A 346 16.59 -50.05 -1.06
CA TRP A 346 15.21 -50.03 -1.52
C TRP A 346 14.40 -48.85 -0.95
N LEU A 347 14.58 -48.49 0.33
CA LEU A 347 13.95 -47.31 0.93
C LEU A 347 14.39 -46.01 0.25
N GLN A 348 15.65 -45.90 -0.17
CA GLN A 348 16.14 -44.73 -0.92
C GLN A 348 15.50 -44.58 -2.31
N GLN A 349 14.91 -45.66 -2.84
CA GLN A 349 14.17 -45.63 -4.11
C GLN A 349 12.69 -45.27 -3.93
N LYS A 350 12.24 -44.98 -2.70
CA LYS A 350 10.84 -44.60 -2.42
C LYS A 350 10.47 -43.34 -3.22
N PRO A 351 9.40 -43.38 -4.05
CA PRO A 351 8.94 -42.20 -4.76
C PRO A 351 8.40 -41.17 -3.76
N VAL A 352 8.63 -39.89 -4.04
CA VAL A 352 7.99 -38.80 -3.29
C VAL A 352 6.53 -38.74 -3.74
N THR A 353 5.61 -39.19 -2.89
CA THR A 353 4.17 -39.22 -3.20
C THR A 353 3.35 -38.53 -2.13
N VAL A 354 2.18 -38.04 -2.51
CA VAL A 354 1.23 -37.40 -1.56
C VAL A 354 0.48 -38.42 -0.69
N VAL A 355 0.56 -39.71 -1.01
CA VAL A 355 -0.25 -40.78 -0.41
C VAL A 355 0.47 -41.58 0.69
N ASP A 356 1.70 -41.21 1.01
CA ASP A 356 2.58 -41.91 1.96
C ASP A 356 1.92 -42.21 3.33
N SER A 357 1.00 -41.34 3.77
CA SER A 357 0.32 -41.42 5.07
C SER A 357 -0.77 -42.50 5.16
N LEU A 358 -1.29 -42.98 4.01
CA LEU A 358 -2.40 -43.95 3.98
C LEU A 358 -1.95 -45.38 4.25
N GLY A 359 -0.67 -45.66 4.03
CA GLY A 359 -0.09 -46.98 4.17
C GLY A 359 -0.45 -47.95 3.03
N PRO A 360 0.31 -49.06 2.93
CA PRO A 360 0.31 -49.95 1.78
C PRO A 360 -1.00 -50.74 1.57
N GLU A 361 -1.63 -51.18 2.67
CA GLU A 361 -2.86 -51.97 2.62
C GLU A 361 -4.04 -51.13 2.12
N ARG A 362 -4.13 -49.87 2.57
CA ARG A 362 -5.18 -48.94 2.12
C ARG A 362 -5.00 -48.56 0.67
N ILE A 363 -3.77 -48.25 0.24
CA ILE A 363 -3.45 -47.92 -1.16
C ILE A 363 -3.84 -49.09 -2.08
N LYS A 364 -3.48 -50.32 -1.71
CA LYS A 364 -3.86 -51.51 -2.48
C LYS A 364 -5.37 -51.66 -2.60
N PHE A 365 -6.09 -51.54 -1.48
CA PHE A 365 -7.55 -51.61 -1.48
C PHE A 365 -8.18 -50.57 -2.42
N LEU A 366 -7.70 -49.32 -2.38
CA LEU A 366 -8.21 -48.24 -3.22
C LEU A 366 -7.98 -48.50 -4.72
N LEU A 367 -6.80 -49.01 -5.10
CA LEU A 367 -6.48 -49.36 -6.49
C LEU A 367 -7.33 -50.54 -7.01
N GLU A 368 -7.67 -51.52 -6.16
CA GLU A 368 -8.48 -52.70 -6.56
C GLU A 368 -10.00 -52.44 -6.52
N SER A 369 -10.46 -51.49 -5.71
CA SER A 369 -11.89 -51.22 -5.47
C SER A 369 -12.64 -50.57 -6.63
N GLY A 370 -11.94 -50.07 -7.66
CA GLY A 370 -12.55 -49.28 -8.74
C GLY A 370 -12.95 -47.86 -8.34
N ALA A 371 -12.53 -47.39 -7.17
CA ALA A 371 -12.91 -46.09 -6.61
C ALA A 371 -12.58 -44.90 -7.53
N GLN A 372 -11.49 -44.96 -8.31
CA GLN A 372 -11.13 -43.94 -9.29
C GLN A 372 -12.25 -43.71 -10.32
N ALA A 373 -12.81 -44.80 -10.86
CA ALA A 373 -13.88 -44.73 -11.85
C ALA A 373 -15.18 -44.20 -11.22
N THR A 374 -15.47 -44.56 -9.98
CA THR A 374 -16.63 -44.05 -9.24
C THR A 374 -16.55 -42.54 -9.01
N LEU A 375 -15.39 -42.02 -8.57
CA LEU A 375 -15.19 -40.59 -8.38
C LEU A 375 -15.22 -39.82 -9.70
N ALA A 376 -14.59 -40.36 -10.76
CA ALA A 376 -14.65 -39.76 -12.09
C ALA A 376 -16.09 -39.65 -12.62
N ALA A 377 -16.92 -40.68 -12.39
CA ALA A 377 -18.33 -40.66 -12.76
C ALA A 377 -19.15 -39.63 -11.96
N LEU A 378 -18.80 -39.36 -10.69
CA LEU A 378 -19.44 -38.28 -9.91
C LEU A 378 -19.08 -36.90 -10.47
N VAL A 379 -17.82 -36.69 -10.87
CA VAL A 379 -17.41 -35.44 -11.54
C VAL A 379 -18.13 -35.26 -12.87
N GLU A 380 -18.30 -36.33 -13.65
CA GLU A 380 -19.04 -36.28 -14.93
C GLU A 380 -20.53 -35.96 -14.71
N GLN A 381 -21.16 -36.54 -13.68
CA GLN A 381 -22.55 -36.22 -13.30
C GLN A 381 -22.70 -34.76 -12.87
N ASP A 382 -21.72 -34.22 -12.15
CA ASP A 382 -21.72 -32.82 -11.77
C ASP A 382 -21.60 -31.92 -13.01
N LEU A 383 -20.58 -32.15 -13.85
CA LEU A 383 -20.34 -31.38 -15.07
C LEU A 383 -21.52 -31.40 -16.06
N ALA A 384 -22.41 -32.39 -15.99
CA ALA A 384 -23.64 -32.40 -16.79
C ALA A 384 -24.58 -31.22 -16.49
N LEU A 385 -24.52 -30.65 -15.27
CA LEU A 385 -25.32 -29.49 -14.85
C LEU A 385 -24.62 -28.15 -15.10
N LYS A 386 -23.43 -28.15 -15.69
CA LYS A 386 -22.62 -26.96 -15.92
C LYS A 386 -23.37 -25.84 -16.65
N ALA A 387 -24.17 -26.18 -17.67
CA ALA A 387 -24.91 -25.19 -18.45
C ALA A 387 -26.00 -24.47 -17.64
N GLU A 388 -26.64 -25.16 -16.68
CA GLU A 388 -27.64 -24.56 -15.78
C GLU A 388 -26.95 -23.65 -14.77
N ALA A 389 -25.81 -24.07 -14.25
CA ALA A 389 -25.03 -23.33 -13.28
C ALA A 389 -24.39 -22.05 -13.87
N GLU A 390 -23.84 -22.12 -15.09
CA GLU A 390 -23.35 -20.95 -15.83
C GLU A 390 -24.47 -19.94 -16.13
N ALA A 391 -25.71 -20.41 -16.30
CA ALA A 391 -26.85 -19.53 -16.50
C ALA A 391 -27.22 -18.78 -15.20
N ILE A 392 -27.08 -19.42 -14.03
CA ILE A 392 -27.23 -18.76 -12.72
C ILE A 392 -26.14 -17.70 -12.53
N ASP A 393 -24.88 -18.01 -12.82
CA ASP A 393 -23.78 -17.03 -12.77
C ASP A 393 -24.04 -15.84 -13.71
N SER A 394 -24.62 -16.10 -14.87
CA SER A 394 -24.99 -15.06 -15.82
C SER A 394 -26.12 -14.16 -15.29
N VAL A 395 -27.08 -14.69 -14.51
CA VAL A 395 -28.10 -13.89 -13.82
C VAL A 395 -27.46 -13.00 -12.75
N VAL A 396 -26.51 -13.54 -11.98
CA VAL A 396 -25.72 -12.78 -10.98
C VAL A 396 -24.96 -11.66 -11.67
N ARG A 397 -24.25 -11.97 -12.76
CA ARG A 397 -23.54 -10.98 -13.56
C ARG A 397 -24.48 -9.88 -14.06
N LEU A 398 -25.66 -10.24 -14.58
CA LEU A 398 -26.62 -9.26 -15.07
C LEU A 398 -27.17 -8.37 -13.95
N GLN A 399 -27.51 -8.92 -12.78
CA GLN A 399 -28.02 -8.14 -11.66
C GLN A 399 -26.97 -7.13 -11.17
N HIS A 400 -25.72 -7.56 -11.01
CA HIS A 400 -24.61 -6.68 -10.63
C HIS A 400 -24.36 -5.59 -11.67
N TYR A 401 -24.33 -5.94 -12.96
CA TYR A 401 -24.19 -4.95 -14.03
C TYR A 401 -25.37 -3.97 -14.08
N TYR A 402 -26.60 -4.46 -13.85
CA TYR A 402 -27.79 -3.61 -13.85
C TYR A 402 -27.75 -2.52 -12.77
N ARG A 403 -27.21 -2.86 -11.60
CA ARG A 403 -27.05 -1.95 -10.47
C ARG A 403 -25.86 -1.00 -10.64
N ASP A 404 -24.70 -1.55 -11.03
CA ASP A 404 -23.42 -0.88 -10.78
C ASP A 404 -22.69 -0.41 -12.06
N LEU A 405 -22.93 -1.05 -13.21
CA LEU A 405 -22.14 -0.79 -14.43
C LEU A 405 -22.18 0.68 -14.84
N TYR A 406 -23.34 1.34 -14.70
CA TYR A 406 -23.47 2.76 -15.02
C TYR A 406 -22.61 3.66 -14.13
N THR A 407 -22.51 3.33 -12.84
CA THR A 407 -21.61 4.02 -11.90
C THR A 407 -20.17 3.88 -12.36
N LEU A 408 -19.74 2.68 -12.74
CA LEU A 408 -18.39 2.47 -13.28
C LEU A 408 -18.15 3.30 -14.54
N LEU A 409 -19.08 3.31 -15.49
CA LEU A 409 -18.95 4.09 -16.72
C LEU A 409 -18.77 5.58 -16.46
N ASN A 410 -19.51 6.15 -15.49
CA ASN A 410 -19.34 7.55 -15.09
C ASN A 410 -18.02 7.82 -14.36
N ASN A 411 -17.38 6.80 -13.78
CA ASN A 411 -16.10 6.92 -13.07
C ASN A 411 -14.89 6.47 -13.87
N PHE A 412 -15.08 5.80 -15.02
CA PHE A 412 -14.02 5.25 -15.85
C PHE A 412 -13.97 5.93 -17.22
N VAL A 413 -15.11 6.00 -17.92
CA VAL A 413 -15.17 6.53 -19.28
C VAL A 413 -15.24 8.05 -19.29
N SER A 414 -16.04 8.66 -18.41
CA SER A 414 -16.27 10.12 -18.42
C SER A 414 -15.69 10.87 -17.22
N PHE A 415 -15.41 10.20 -16.09
CA PHE A 415 -15.07 10.83 -14.80
C PHE A 415 -16.13 11.84 -14.30
N ARG A 416 -17.37 11.73 -14.80
CA ARG A 416 -18.46 12.64 -14.50
C ARG A 416 -18.76 12.75 -13.01
N ASP A 417 -18.74 11.63 -12.30
CA ASP A 417 -19.07 11.60 -10.86
C ASP A 417 -18.06 12.40 -10.03
N PHE A 418 -16.79 12.47 -10.44
CA PHE A 418 -15.80 13.30 -9.76
C PHE A 418 -16.12 14.79 -9.85
N TYR A 419 -16.64 15.26 -10.99
CA TYR A 419 -16.96 16.68 -11.21
C TYR A 419 -18.35 17.09 -10.74
N CYS A 420 -19.11 16.16 -10.14
CA CYS A 420 -20.42 16.42 -9.57
C CYS A 420 -20.32 16.48 -8.04
N PRO A 421 -21.09 17.34 -7.35
CA PRO A 421 -21.09 17.36 -5.89
C PRO A 421 -21.56 16.03 -5.26
N GLN A 422 -22.49 15.35 -5.93
CA GLN A 422 -22.98 14.02 -5.60
C GLN A 422 -23.43 13.32 -6.89
N PRO A 423 -23.22 11.99 -7.02
CA PRO A 423 -22.49 11.10 -6.11
C PRO A 423 -20.97 11.34 -6.14
N HIS A 424 -20.26 10.97 -5.05
CA HIS A 424 -18.79 11.00 -5.02
C HIS A 424 -18.21 9.89 -5.89
N ALA A 425 -17.06 10.15 -6.50
CA ALA A 425 -16.36 9.20 -7.36
C ALA A 425 -15.92 7.93 -6.61
N ILE A 426 -15.78 6.82 -7.33
CA ILE A 426 -15.46 5.51 -6.73
C ILE A 426 -14.07 5.46 -6.09
N PHE A 427 -13.13 6.29 -6.54
CA PHE A 427 -11.79 6.37 -5.94
C PHE A 427 -11.72 7.31 -4.72
N GLN A 428 -12.80 8.06 -4.41
CA GLN A 428 -12.82 8.94 -3.24
C GLN A 428 -13.13 8.12 -1.98
N ALA A 429 -12.17 8.06 -1.07
CA ALA A 429 -12.19 7.15 0.05
C ALA A 429 -13.03 7.60 1.25
N GLY A 430 -13.33 8.89 1.33
CA GLY A 430 -13.97 9.50 2.50
C GLY A 430 -13.55 10.94 2.69
N THR A 431 -13.78 11.46 3.90
CA THR A 431 -13.49 12.85 4.27
C THR A 431 -12.49 12.94 5.41
N LEU A 432 -11.38 13.64 5.20
CA LEU A 432 -10.40 13.94 6.25
C LEU A 432 -10.70 15.31 6.89
N TYR A 433 -10.86 15.33 8.20
CA TYR A 433 -10.94 16.56 9.00
C TYR A 433 -9.59 16.87 9.64
N LEU A 434 -8.99 17.99 9.25
CA LEU A 434 -7.69 18.40 9.77
C LEU A 434 -7.53 19.92 9.68
N ASP A 435 -7.05 20.53 10.78
CA ASP A 435 -6.76 21.98 10.86
C ASP A 435 -7.94 22.89 10.45
N GLY A 436 -9.14 22.58 10.92
CA GLY A 436 -10.34 23.36 10.60
C GLY A 436 -10.78 23.23 9.14
N ARG A 437 -10.45 22.12 8.48
CA ARG A 437 -10.84 21.84 7.09
C ARG A 437 -11.40 20.44 6.95
N SER A 438 -12.22 20.26 5.92
CA SER A 438 -12.70 18.95 5.48
C SER A 438 -12.24 18.71 4.04
N CYS A 439 -11.36 17.73 3.84
CA CYS A 439 -10.84 17.32 2.53
C CYS A 439 -11.63 16.11 2.01
N GLN A 440 -12.32 16.27 0.88
CA GLN A 440 -13.16 15.24 0.26
C GLN A 440 -12.43 14.42 -0.81
N LEU A 441 -11.31 14.93 -1.33
CA LEU A 441 -10.43 14.16 -2.22
C LEU A 441 -9.39 13.43 -1.38
N CYS A 442 -9.81 12.28 -0.84
CA CYS A 442 -8.95 11.31 -0.19
C CYS A 442 -8.91 10.04 -1.04
N VAL A 443 -7.74 9.43 -1.24
CA VAL A 443 -7.60 8.17 -1.98
C VAL A 443 -6.81 7.17 -1.13
N LYS A 444 -7.21 5.89 -1.14
CA LYS A 444 -6.49 4.81 -0.47
C LYS A 444 -5.23 4.47 -1.26
N ILE A 445 -4.12 4.26 -0.55
CA ILE A 445 -2.82 3.97 -1.16
C ILE A 445 -2.14 2.80 -0.46
N ASP A 446 -1.40 2.01 -1.24
CA ASP A 446 -0.65 0.86 -0.74
C ASP A 446 0.76 1.29 -0.28
N ASP A 447 1.46 2.12 -1.06
CA ASP A 447 2.84 2.57 -0.79
C ASP A 447 3.02 4.08 -0.96
N ILE A 448 3.33 4.78 0.15
CA ILE A 448 3.59 6.24 0.18
C ILE A 448 4.79 6.62 -0.69
N ALA A 449 5.88 5.85 -0.65
CA ALA A 449 7.14 6.19 -1.29
C ALA A 449 7.05 6.07 -2.82
N GLN A 450 6.39 5.03 -3.32
CA GLN A 450 6.11 4.89 -4.76
C GLN A 450 5.10 5.94 -5.22
N HIS A 451 3.98 6.08 -4.51
CA HIS A 451 2.90 6.96 -4.90
C HIS A 451 3.33 8.44 -4.96
N SER A 452 4.13 8.89 -3.98
CA SER A 452 4.57 10.30 -3.90
C SER A 452 5.46 10.78 -5.04
N LYS A 453 6.22 9.89 -5.70
CA LYS A 453 7.09 10.28 -6.83
C LYS A 453 6.28 10.76 -8.04
N LEU A 454 5.21 10.04 -8.36
CA LEU A 454 4.35 10.37 -9.49
C LEU A 454 3.35 11.47 -9.13
N ALA A 455 2.79 11.42 -7.92
CA ALA A 455 1.80 12.39 -7.45
C ALA A 455 2.36 13.82 -7.33
N GLU A 456 3.68 14.02 -7.21
CA GLU A 456 4.30 15.35 -7.23
C GLU A 456 4.03 16.12 -8.55
N LEU A 457 3.81 15.40 -9.65
CA LEU A 457 3.46 15.98 -10.95
C LEU A 457 2.05 16.58 -10.97
N SER A 458 1.17 16.20 -10.05
CA SER A 458 -0.22 16.70 -9.97
C SER A 458 -0.32 18.20 -9.66
N LYS A 459 0.74 18.80 -9.07
CA LYS A 459 0.76 20.20 -8.57
C LYS A 459 -0.30 20.49 -7.49
N ILE A 460 -0.83 19.46 -6.85
CA ILE A 460 -1.76 19.56 -5.72
C ILE A 460 -0.95 19.52 -4.41
N PHE A 461 -1.42 20.20 -3.37
CA PHE A 461 -0.86 20.02 -2.02
C PHE A 461 -1.42 18.72 -1.45
N LEU A 462 -0.55 17.75 -1.14
CA LEU A 462 -0.95 16.42 -0.71
C LEU A 462 -0.39 16.13 0.67
N ALA A 463 -1.24 15.67 1.59
CA ALA A 463 -0.82 15.12 2.87
C ALA A 463 -1.11 13.62 2.90
N TYR A 464 -0.07 12.84 3.15
CA TYR A 464 -0.14 11.40 3.33
C TYR A 464 -0.38 11.12 4.80
N CYS A 465 -1.46 10.41 5.09
CA CYS A 465 -1.87 10.09 6.44
C CYS A 465 -1.89 8.58 6.65
N GLU A 466 -1.34 8.15 7.78
CA GLU A 466 -1.56 6.81 8.30
C GLU A 466 -2.79 6.87 9.21
N CYS A 467 -3.81 6.10 8.86
CA CYS A 467 -5.08 6.00 9.57
C CYS A 467 -5.09 4.72 10.40
N ARG A 468 -5.25 4.85 11.72
CA ARG A 468 -5.35 3.72 12.64
C ARG A 468 -6.69 3.75 13.35
N ARG A 469 -7.26 2.57 13.58
CA ARG A 469 -8.50 2.44 14.36
C ARG A 469 -8.21 1.88 15.74
N ALA A 470 -8.67 2.58 16.78
CA ALA A 470 -8.58 2.09 18.14
C ALA A 470 -9.52 0.88 18.33
N GLY A 471 -8.96 -0.30 18.58
CA GLY A 471 -9.72 -1.52 18.90
C GLY A 471 -9.46 -2.72 17.98
N ASP A 472 -9.30 -2.49 16.67
CA ASP A 472 -9.27 -3.58 15.67
C ASP A 472 -7.88 -3.88 15.08
N ASN A 473 -6.82 -3.18 15.52
CA ASN A 473 -5.47 -3.23 14.90
C ASN A 473 -5.45 -2.99 13.38
N GLN A 474 -6.54 -2.47 12.81
CA GLN A 474 -6.63 -2.13 11.41
C GLN A 474 -5.93 -0.80 11.15
N SER A 475 -5.11 -0.78 10.11
CA SER A 475 -4.47 0.42 9.60
C SER A 475 -4.70 0.54 8.11
N MET A 476 -4.90 1.76 7.63
CA MET A 476 -4.89 2.07 6.20
C MET A 476 -4.07 3.32 5.95
N THR A 477 -3.60 3.46 4.72
CA THR A 477 -2.89 4.68 4.31
C THR A 477 -3.73 5.43 3.30
N ILE A 478 -3.86 6.74 3.50
CA ILE A 478 -4.58 7.62 2.59
C ILE A 478 -3.70 8.78 2.15
N VAL A 479 -4.01 9.31 0.97
CA VAL A 479 -3.52 10.62 0.54
C VAL A 479 -4.70 11.58 0.48
N ALA A 480 -4.58 12.72 1.15
CA ALA A 480 -5.59 13.77 1.16
C ALA A 480 -5.09 14.99 0.39
N ALA A 481 -5.92 15.50 -0.52
CA ALA A 481 -5.65 16.71 -1.29
C ALA A 481 -6.20 17.95 -0.58
N PHE A 482 -5.33 18.95 -0.37
CA PHE A 482 -5.69 20.26 0.14
C PHE A 482 -5.77 21.24 -1.02
N THR A 483 -6.98 21.66 -1.35
CA THR A 483 -7.25 22.53 -2.49
C THR A 483 -7.66 23.94 -2.12
N ASP A 484 -7.96 24.19 -0.83
CA ASP A 484 -8.29 25.51 -0.27
C ASP A 484 -7.72 25.72 1.17
N GLY A 485 -7.57 26.99 1.56
CA GLY A 485 -6.95 27.43 2.83
C GLY A 485 -5.46 27.81 2.72
N ASP A 486 -4.69 27.54 3.79
CA ASP A 486 -3.25 27.81 3.96
C ASP A 486 -2.43 26.56 4.37
N SER A 487 -1.10 26.61 4.41
CA SER A 487 -0.25 25.46 4.81
C SER A 487 0.41 25.62 6.18
N ASP A 488 0.08 26.65 6.97
CA ASP A 488 0.91 27.06 8.14
C ASP A 488 1.03 25.97 9.22
N ASN A 489 -0.02 25.17 9.30
CA ASN A 489 -0.31 24.24 10.37
C ASN A 489 -0.26 22.78 9.91
N LEU A 490 -0.01 22.54 8.63
CA LEU A 490 0.11 21.20 8.04
C LEU A 490 1.56 20.74 8.19
N ARG A 491 1.80 19.86 9.17
CA ARG A 491 3.13 19.33 9.48
C ARG A 491 3.07 17.82 9.69
N VAL A 492 4.17 17.15 9.37
CA VAL A 492 4.35 15.73 9.70
C VAL A 492 4.21 15.53 11.21
N GLY A 493 3.48 14.50 11.62
CA GLY A 493 3.12 14.18 13.00
C GLY A 493 1.84 14.87 13.50
N ARG A 494 1.17 15.68 12.69
CA ARG A 494 -0.13 16.27 13.07
C ARG A 494 -1.25 15.24 12.91
N ASN A 495 -2.14 15.21 13.90
CA ASN A 495 -3.30 14.32 13.91
C ASN A 495 -4.53 15.02 13.32
N GLY A 496 -5.40 14.23 12.72
CA GLY A 496 -6.74 14.56 12.25
C GLY A 496 -7.65 13.35 12.37
N VAL A 497 -8.90 13.49 11.94
CA VAL A 497 -9.89 12.41 11.96
C VAL A 497 -10.35 12.14 10.53
N PHE A 498 -10.26 10.90 10.09
CA PHE A 498 -10.74 10.47 8.78
C PHE A 498 -12.03 9.68 8.94
N TYR A 499 -13.06 10.06 8.19
CA TYR A 499 -14.29 9.27 8.06
C TYR A 499 -14.31 8.60 6.70
N ASP A 500 -14.39 7.28 6.68
CA ASP A 500 -14.57 6.53 5.44
C ASP A 500 -16.00 6.69 4.88
N ARG A 501 -16.28 6.14 3.69
CA ARG A 501 -17.65 6.20 3.13
C ARG A 501 -18.67 5.34 3.89
N ASN A 502 -18.22 4.43 4.75
CA ASN A 502 -19.09 3.62 5.60
C ASN A 502 -19.43 4.34 6.93
N GLY A 503 -18.88 5.55 7.14
CA GLY A 503 -19.10 6.35 8.34
C GLY A 503 -18.24 5.93 9.53
N LEU A 504 -17.24 5.07 9.32
CA LEU A 504 -16.28 4.67 10.36
C LEU A 504 -15.23 5.75 10.55
N ASP A 505 -14.89 6.02 11.80
CA ASP A 505 -13.88 6.98 12.21
C ASP A 505 -12.49 6.34 12.37
N TRP A 506 -11.48 7.08 11.93
CA TRP A 506 -10.08 6.67 11.94
C TRP A 506 -9.19 7.80 12.43
N ASP A 507 -8.25 7.49 13.31
CA ASP A 507 -7.22 8.43 13.76
C ASP A 507 -6.18 8.58 12.66
N ALA A 508 -6.16 9.74 12.00
CA ALA A 508 -5.26 10.03 10.89
C ALA A 508 -4.04 10.82 11.37
N THR A 509 -2.83 10.35 11.09
CA THR A 509 -1.58 11.07 11.40
C THR A 509 -0.81 11.38 10.13
N ILE A 510 -0.42 12.63 9.91
CA ILE A 510 0.36 13.01 8.72
C ILE A 510 1.77 12.41 8.81
N VAL A 511 2.15 11.61 7.82
CA VAL A 511 3.49 10.99 7.71
C VAL A 511 4.37 11.71 6.68
N LYS A 512 3.77 12.22 5.60
CA LYS A 512 4.51 12.91 4.53
C LYS A 512 3.66 14.02 3.92
N ILE A 513 4.29 15.08 3.44
CA ILE A 513 3.63 16.19 2.75
C ILE A 513 4.34 16.48 1.43
N ILE A 514 3.57 16.74 0.37
CA ILE A 514 4.05 17.34 -0.87
C ILE A 514 3.55 18.78 -0.90
N GLU A 515 4.48 19.73 -0.84
CA GLU A 515 4.18 21.15 -0.78
C GLU A 515 3.92 21.73 -2.18
N ASN A 516 2.70 22.19 -2.43
CA ASN A 516 2.33 23.02 -3.58
C ASN A 516 1.40 24.17 -3.12
N PRO A 517 1.30 25.29 -3.84
CA PRO A 517 0.43 26.38 -3.43
C PRO A 517 -1.04 25.94 -3.25
N ILE A 518 -1.65 26.25 -2.10
CA ILE A 518 -3.05 25.90 -1.83
C ILE A 518 -3.97 27.01 -2.34
N SER A 519 -3.64 28.28 -2.09
CA SER A 519 -4.41 29.42 -2.57
C SER A 519 -3.54 30.60 -3.01
N ILE A 520 -4.09 31.48 -3.86
CA ILE A 520 -3.41 32.72 -4.28
C ILE A 520 -3.18 33.65 -3.07
N ARG A 521 -4.13 33.66 -2.12
CA ARG A 521 -4.06 34.47 -0.90
C ARG A 521 -2.90 34.06 -0.02
N GLU A 522 -2.69 32.75 0.13
CA GLU A 522 -1.54 32.21 0.85
C GLU A 522 -0.21 32.61 0.16
N ALA A 523 -0.15 32.49 -1.17
CA ALA A 523 1.04 32.81 -1.94
C ALA A 523 1.47 34.29 -1.84
N PHE A 524 0.53 35.21 -1.58
CA PHE A 524 0.84 36.61 -1.31
C PHE A 524 1.75 36.77 -0.07
N TRP A 525 1.48 36.00 0.98
CA TRP A 525 2.21 36.10 2.26
C TRP A 525 3.48 35.24 2.32
N ALA A 526 3.65 34.28 1.41
CA ALA A 526 4.74 33.33 1.42
C ALA A 526 6.16 33.97 1.45
N PRO A 527 6.47 35.02 0.66
CA PRO A 527 7.78 35.68 0.72
C PRO A 527 8.08 36.28 2.10
N TYR A 528 7.10 36.96 2.70
CA TYR A 528 7.23 37.60 4.01
C TYR A 528 7.43 36.56 5.12
N LYS A 529 6.68 35.45 5.07
CA LYS A 529 6.85 34.33 6.00
C LYS A 529 8.26 33.72 5.90
N ARG A 530 8.81 33.57 4.68
CA ARG A 530 10.17 33.06 4.47
C ARG A 530 11.23 33.97 5.08
N VAL A 531 11.10 35.29 4.89
CA VAL A 531 12.00 36.28 5.51
C VAL A 531 11.89 36.22 7.03
N GLY A 532 10.68 36.15 7.59
CA GLY A 532 10.47 35.99 9.03
C GLY A 532 11.13 34.74 9.61
N ARG A 533 11.00 33.59 8.94
CA ARG A 533 11.69 32.34 9.33
C ARG A 533 13.21 32.50 9.30
N MET A 534 13.76 33.09 8.25
CA MET A 534 15.21 33.35 8.16
C MET A 534 15.71 34.28 9.28
N VAL A 535 14.95 35.32 9.61
CA VAL A 535 15.27 36.24 10.72
C VAL A 535 15.23 35.51 12.05
N ASN A 536 14.19 34.70 12.30
CA ASN A 536 14.12 33.89 13.52
C ASN A 536 15.27 32.89 13.61
N GLU A 537 15.58 32.17 12.54
CA GLU A 537 16.72 31.23 12.50
C GLU A 537 18.05 31.95 12.75
N GLN A 538 18.25 33.16 12.22
CA GLN A 538 19.43 33.96 12.49
C GLN A 538 19.46 34.45 13.95
N LEU A 539 18.32 34.85 14.50
CA LEU A 539 18.20 35.23 15.91
C LEU A 539 18.48 34.04 16.82
N GLU A 540 17.92 32.86 16.55
CA GLU A 540 18.19 31.61 17.29
C GLU A 540 19.64 31.18 17.18
N LYS A 541 20.25 31.24 15.98
CA LYS A 541 21.69 31.00 15.80
C LYS A 541 22.53 32.01 16.57
N SER A 542 22.12 33.29 16.62
CA SER A 542 22.83 34.32 17.39
C SER A 542 22.64 34.17 18.90
N ALA A 543 21.46 33.76 19.35
CA ALA A 543 21.13 33.52 20.74
C ALA A 543 21.89 32.30 21.25
N SER A 544 21.87 31.19 20.49
CA SER A 544 22.64 29.99 20.81
C SER A 544 24.16 30.20 20.72
N ALA A 545 24.66 31.03 19.80
CA ALA A 545 26.07 31.42 19.77
C ALA A 545 26.46 32.29 20.96
N ARG A 546 25.58 33.20 21.40
CA ARG A 546 25.78 34.02 22.61
C ARG A 546 25.68 33.19 23.89
N ASP A 547 24.76 32.23 23.97
CA ASP A 547 24.66 31.29 25.09
C ASP A 547 25.90 30.39 25.17
N LYS A 548 26.41 29.90 24.03
CA LYS A 548 27.67 29.16 23.98
C LYS A 548 28.86 30.02 24.44
N ALA A 549 28.95 31.28 23.98
CA ALA A 549 29.99 32.20 24.41
C ALA A 549 29.87 32.60 25.90
N ALA A 550 28.64 32.73 26.42
CA ALA A 550 28.38 32.99 27.83
C ALA A 550 28.72 31.77 28.71
N HIS A 551 28.45 30.55 28.25
CA HIS A 551 28.87 29.31 28.93
C HIS A 551 30.39 29.10 28.90
N GLU A 552 31.09 29.45 27.82
CA GLU A 552 32.56 29.45 27.77
C GLU A 552 33.18 30.54 28.68
N GLY A 553 32.51 31.68 28.84
CA GLY A 553 32.89 32.73 29.80
C GLY A 553 32.65 32.33 31.27
N ALA A 554 31.58 31.58 31.54
CA ALA A 554 31.26 31.09 32.88
C ALA A 554 32.22 29.99 33.36
N PHE A 555 32.76 29.15 32.46
CA PHE A 555 33.81 28.18 32.80
C PHE A 555 35.17 28.82 33.10
N LYS A 556 35.41 30.06 32.67
CA LYS A 556 36.61 30.84 33.05
C LYS A 556 36.47 31.61 34.36
N GLY A 557 35.25 31.79 34.87
CA GLY A 557 34.99 32.55 36.11
C GLY A 557 35.02 31.73 37.42
N VAL A 558 35.10 30.40 37.36
CA VAL A 558 35.03 29.52 38.55
C VAL A 558 36.36 28.79 38.84
N ALA A 559 37.37 28.93 37.96
CA ALA A 559 38.67 28.26 38.11
C ALA A 559 39.84 29.21 38.47
N GLU A 560 39.56 30.40 39.00
CA GLU A 560 40.60 31.32 39.51
C GLU A 560 40.38 31.64 41.00
N THR A 561 40.37 30.59 41.84
CA THR A 561 40.81 30.71 43.25
C THR A 561 41.53 29.42 43.65
N GLY A 562 42.85 29.40 43.52
CA GLY A 562 43.66 28.27 43.96
C GLY A 562 45.06 28.20 43.35
N ASN A 563 46.00 28.88 44.01
CA ASN A 563 47.44 28.60 44.15
C ASN A 563 48.37 28.34 42.94
N GLN A 564 49.52 29.04 43.03
CA GLN A 564 50.83 28.79 42.45
C GLN A 564 51.21 27.32 42.24
N ALA A 565 51.85 27.00 41.11
CA ALA A 565 53.25 26.55 41.03
C ALA A 565 53.61 26.07 39.61
N GLU A 566 54.91 26.03 39.34
CA GLU A 566 55.63 25.98 38.06
C GLU A 566 55.52 24.71 37.18
N GLN A 567 55.89 24.93 35.91
CA GLN A 567 56.55 24.03 34.92
C GLN A 567 55.71 23.07 34.04
N GLY A 568 55.54 23.50 32.78
CA GLY A 568 56.06 22.78 31.61
C GLY A 568 55.10 22.00 30.70
N LYS A 569 54.59 22.62 29.62
CA LYS A 569 54.54 22.06 28.23
C LYS A 569 53.82 22.98 27.22
N ALA A 570 54.42 23.03 26.01
CA ALA A 570 53.94 23.40 24.65
C ALA A 570 53.00 24.62 24.45
N PRO A 571 53.33 25.56 23.53
CA PRO A 571 52.43 26.66 23.22
C PRO A 571 51.16 26.17 22.49
N PRO A 572 49.96 26.62 22.88
CA PRO A 572 48.77 26.46 22.05
C PRO A 572 48.92 27.33 20.78
N ALA A 573 48.38 26.83 19.66
CA ALA A 573 48.40 27.53 18.37
C ALA A 573 47.88 28.98 18.52
N PRO A 574 48.42 29.95 17.75
CA PRO A 574 48.02 31.35 17.88
C PRO A 574 46.52 31.47 17.64
N PHE A 575 45.83 32.09 18.57
CA PHE A 575 44.48 32.60 18.36
C PHE A 575 44.55 33.60 17.20
N ASP A 576 44.09 33.16 16.03
CA ASP A 576 44.24 33.90 14.78
C ASP A 576 43.22 35.05 14.71
N VAL A 577 43.63 36.18 15.29
CA VAL A 577 42.88 37.45 15.28
C VAL A 577 42.60 37.90 13.85
N ALA A 578 43.41 37.52 12.85
CA ALA A 578 43.13 37.87 11.46
C ALA A 578 41.95 37.07 10.88
N LYS A 579 41.78 35.81 11.29
CA LYS A 579 40.61 34.98 10.91
C LYS A 579 39.32 35.45 11.59
N PHE A 580 39.39 35.91 12.84
CA PHE A 580 38.25 36.51 13.55
C PHE A 580 37.95 37.94 13.06
N ALA A 581 38.95 38.80 12.89
CA ALA A 581 38.78 40.14 12.35
C ALA A 581 38.30 40.11 10.90
N GLY A 582 38.71 39.13 10.08
CA GLY A 582 38.17 38.92 8.73
C GLY A 582 36.69 38.56 8.73
N ILE A 583 36.24 37.73 9.68
CA ILE A 583 34.82 37.38 9.85
C ILE A 583 34.02 38.58 10.39
N PHE A 584 34.53 39.31 11.40
CA PHE A 584 33.86 40.49 11.95
C PHE A 584 33.87 41.70 11.00
N ALA A 585 34.92 41.89 10.20
CA ALA A 585 34.98 42.90 9.16
C ALA A 585 34.02 42.56 8.01
N ALA A 586 33.93 41.29 7.59
CA ALA A 586 32.96 40.87 6.58
C ALA A 586 31.50 41.04 7.07
N ILE A 587 31.21 40.69 8.33
CA ILE A 587 29.89 40.90 8.94
C ILE A 587 29.60 42.40 9.12
N GLY A 588 30.59 43.19 9.57
CA GLY A 588 30.46 44.64 9.76
C GLY A 588 30.28 45.39 8.44
N LEU A 589 30.97 44.99 7.37
CA LEU A 589 30.81 45.55 6.03
C LEU A 589 29.46 45.16 5.42
N ALA A 590 28.99 43.93 5.65
CA ALA A 590 27.66 43.48 5.21
C ALA A 590 26.53 44.22 5.93
N ILE A 591 26.63 44.44 7.24
CA ILE A 591 25.67 45.24 8.02
C ILE A 591 25.74 46.71 7.58
N GLY A 592 26.94 47.26 7.33
CA GLY A 592 27.13 48.60 6.79
C GLY A 592 26.48 48.77 5.41
N ALA A 593 26.63 47.79 4.52
CA ALA A 593 26.01 47.78 3.19
C ALA A 593 24.47 47.73 3.28
N ILE A 594 23.91 46.90 4.18
CA ILE A 594 22.47 46.86 4.46
C ILE A 594 21.99 48.21 5.02
N GLY A 595 22.76 48.83 5.92
CA GLY A 595 22.48 50.15 6.46
C GLY A 595 22.45 51.23 5.38
N THR A 596 23.42 51.24 4.46
CA THR A 596 23.44 52.16 3.32
C THR A 596 22.30 51.91 2.33
N ALA A 597 21.94 50.65 2.08
CA ALA A 597 20.81 50.31 1.22
C ALA A 597 19.48 50.75 1.83
N LEU A 598 19.27 50.51 3.13
CA LEU A 598 18.09 50.99 3.87
C LEU A 598 18.02 52.52 3.90
N ALA A 599 19.14 53.21 4.12
CA ALA A 599 19.19 54.66 4.08
C ALA A 599 18.84 55.21 2.69
N ALA A 600 19.34 54.59 1.62
CA ALA A 600 18.99 54.97 0.25
C ALA A 600 17.50 54.73 -0.06
N VAL A 601 16.92 53.63 0.41
CA VAL A 601 15.48 53.34 0.27
C VAL A 601 14.64 54.36 1.03
N VAL A 602 14.99 54.69 2.28
CA VAL A 602 14.27 55.68 3.10
C VAL A 602 14.40 57.08 2.49
N SER A 603 15.58 57.47 2.02
CA SER A 603 15.79 58.75 1.34
C SER A 603 15.01 58.85 0.03
N GLY A 604 14.99 57.78 -0.77
CA GLY A 604 14.19 57.70 -1.99
C GLY A 604 12.69 57.73 -1.72
N PHE A 605 12.24 57.10 -0.63
CA PHE A 605 10.84 57.14 -0.20
C PHE A 605 10.43 58.56 0.24
N MET A 606 11.24 59.23 1.08
CA MET A 606 10.96 60.60 1.54
C MET A 606 11.02 61.67 0.42
N ALA A 607 11.59 61.36 -0.74
CA ALA A 607 11.61 62.26 -1.91
C ALA A 607 10.30 62.23 -2.74
N LEU A 608 9.39 61.29 -2.47
CA LEU A 608 8.12 61.13 -3.19
C LEU A 608 7.04 62.10 -2.65
N LEU A 609 6.12 62.50 -3.53
CA LEU A 609 4.92 63.25 -3.13
C LEU A 609 4.01 62.38 -2.24
N TRP A 610 3.25 62.99 -1.34
CA TRP A 610 2.42 62.27 -0.35
C TRP A 610 1.44 61.25 -0.97
N TRP A 611 0.92 61.50 -2.17
CA TRP A 611 0.04 60.57 -2.90
C TRP A 611 0.81 59.43 -3.58
N GLN A 612 2.08 59.62 -3.91
CA GLN A 612 2.96 58.60 -4.46
C GLN A 612 3.41 57.59 -3.40
N MET A 613 3.38 57.98 -2.11
CA MET A 613 3.80 57.14 -1.00
C MET A 613 2.94 55.86 -0.85
N PRO A 614 1.58 55.93 -0.81
CA PRO A 614 0.74 54.74 -0.85
C PRO A 614 0.96 53.88 -2.10
N LEU A 615 1.11 54.50 -3.27
CA LEU A 615 1.35 53.79 -4.54
C LEU A 615 2.71 53.08 -4.55
N ALA A 616 3.75 53.70 -4.00
CA ALA A 616 5.07 53.10 -3.86
C ALA A 616 5.04 51.91 -2.90
N ILE A 617 4.33 52.02 -1.77
CA ILE A 617 4.12 50.89 -0.84
C ILE A 617 3.42 49.72 -1.55
N VAL A 618 2.31 50.00 -2.24
CA VAL A 618 1.60 48.97 -3.02
C VAL A 618 2.48 48.38 -4.11
N GLY A 619 3.27 49.21 -4.80
CA GLY A 619 4.22 48.78 -5.82
C GLY A 619 5.29 47.85 -5.28
N VAL A 620 5.88 48.15 -4.11
CA VAL A 620 6.84 47.27 -3.43
C VAL A 620 6.18 45.99 -2.97
N LEU A 621 4.98 46.07 -2.37
CA LEU A 621 4.22 44.88 -1.96
C LEU A 621 3.98 43.94 -3.15
N LEU A 622 3.53 44.47 -4.29
CA LEU A 622 3.32 43.72 -5.52
C LEU A 622 4.61 43.23 -6.18
N ALA A 623 5.72 43.98 -6.09
CA ALA A 623 7.02 43.52 -6.60
C ALA A 623 7.53 42.29 -5.82
N ILE A 624 7.27 42.24 -4.51
CA ILE A 624 7.65 41.11 -3.65
C ILE A 624 6.66 39.94 -3.80
N SER A 625 5.35 40.22 -3.73
CA SER A 625 4.31 39.18 -3.71
C SER A 625 3.84 38.73 -5.09
N GLY A 626 3.87 39.62 -6.08
CA GLY A 626 3.35 39.42 -7.43
C GLY A 626 3.93 38.21 -8.15
N PRO A 627 5.27 38.00 -8.18
CA PRO A 627 5.86 36.80 -8.77
C PRO A 627 5.35 35.51 -8.11
N SER A 628 5.22 35.48 -6.78
CA SER A 628 4.73 34.32 -6.03
C SER A 628 3.26 34.04 -6.31
N MET A 629 2.42 35.07 -6.35
CA MET A 629 1.02 34.96 -6.73
C MET A 629 0.85 34.49 -8.17
N PHE A 630 1.68 34.96 -9.10
CA PHE A 630 1.64 34.54 -10.50
C PHE A 630 2.03 33.07 -10.67
N ILE A 631 3.09 32.62 -10.00
CA ILE A 631 3.48 31.20 -9.98
C ILE A 631 2.38 30.35 -9.35
N ALA A 632 1.79 30.79 -8.24
CA ALA A 632 0.67 30.10 -7.62
C ALA A 632 -0.52 30.02 -8.58
N TRP A 633 -0.92 31.12 -9.21
CA TRP A 633 -1.99 31.14 -10.20
C TRP A 633 -1.75 30.16 -11.37
N LEU A 634 -0.52 30.08 -11.89
CA LEU A 634 -0.14 29.11 -12.91
C LEU A 634 -0.28 27.66 -12.40
N LYS A 635 0.30 27.35 -11.24
CA LYS A 635 0.24 26.01 -10.64
C LYS A 635 -1.18 25.58 -10.30
N LEU A 636 -2.01 26.48 -9.77
CA LEU A 636 -3.40 26.23 -9.40
C LEU A 636 -4.26 25.86 -10.61
N ARG A 637 -4.00 26.46 -11.79
CA ARG A 637 -4.69 26.11 -13.04
C ARG A 637 -4.20 24.82 -13.68
N GLN A 638 -3.02 24.36 -13.29
CA GLN A 638 -2.39 23.14 -13.80
C GLN A 638 -2.58 21.94 -12.86
N ARG A 639 -3.35 22.09 -11.77
CA ARG A 639 -3.68 20.98 -10.87
C ARG A 639 -4.37 19.88 -11.65
N ASN A 640 -3.78 18.69 -11.66
CA ASN A 640 -4.26 17.56 -12.45
C ASN A 640 -4.43 16.32 -11.57
N LEU A 641 -5.59 15.68 -11.67
CA LEU A 641 -5.90 14.43 -10.97
C LEU A 641 -5.13 13.23 -11.55
N ALA A 642 -4.79 13.24 -12.85
CA ALA A 642 -4.22 12.07 -13.52
C ALA A 642 -2.97 11.50 -12.81
N PRO A 643 -1.92 12.29 -12.48
CA PRO A 643 -0.74 11.73 -11.81
C PRO A 643 -1.02 11.21 -10.39
N LEU A 644 -2.12 11.63 -9.75
CA LEU A 644 -2.54 11.12 -8.46
C LEU A 644 -3.15 9.71 -8.61
N LEU A 645 -4.04 9.53 -9.59
CA LEU A 645 -4.68 8.22 -9.82
C LEU A 645 -3.78 7.23 -10.54
N ASP A 646 -2.92 7.68 -11.45
CA ASP A 646 -1.92 6.83 -12.10
C ASP A 646 -1.01 6.15 -11.07
N ALA A 647 -0.73 6.86 -9.97
CA ALA A 647 0.06 6.37 -8.86
C ALA A 647 -0.69 5.31 -8.03
N CYS A 648 -2.02 5.25 -8.15
CA CYS A 648 -2.90 4.24 -7.56
C CYS A 648 -3.23 3.10 -8.54
N GLY A 649 -2.49 2.96 -9.66
CA GLY A 649 -2.68 1.87 -10.62
C GLY A 649 -3.74 2.12 -11.69
N TRP A 650 -4.29 3.33 -11.78
CA TRP A 650 -5.12 3.74 -12.91
C TRP A 650 -4.26 4.02 -14.15
N ALA A 651 -4.85 3.97 -15.33
CA ALA A 651 -4.28 4.55 -16.54
C ALA A 651 -5.18 5.70 -17.00
N VAL A 652 -4.98 6.89 -16.41
CA VAL A 652 -5.78 8.07 -16.74
C VAL A 652 -5.27 8.69 -18.04
N ASN A 653 -6.15 8.73 -19.04
CA ASN A 653 -5.86 9.28 -20.36
C ASN A 653 -6.29 10.75 -20.48
N ALA A 654 -7.29 11.19 -19.70
CA ALA A 654 -7.75 12.58 -19.71
C ALA A 654 -6.86 13.52 -18.88
N LYS A 655 -6.83 14.79 -19.31
CA LYS A 655 -6.26 15.89 -18.52
C LYS A 655 -7.30 16.38 -17.50
N ALA A 656 -7.52 15.58 -16.47
CA ALA A 656 -8.53 15.81 -15.44
C ALA A 656 -8.14 16.96 -14.48
N PHE A 657 -8.34 18.22 -14.92
CA PHE A 657 -7.93 19.39 -14.17
C PHE A 657 -8.88 19.76 -13.02
N ILE A 658 -8.28 20.17 -11.89
CA ILE A 658 -8.99 20.72 -10.74
C ILE A 658 -8.85 22.24 -10.77
N ASN A 659 -9.86 22.92 -11.31
CA ASN A 659 -9.88 24.38 -11.33
C ASN A 659 -10.16 24.96 -9.93
N ILE A 660 -10.01 26.27 -9.77
CA ILE A 660 -10.17 26.94 -8.46
C ILE A 660 -11.60 26.79 -7.89
N PRO A 661 -12.69 27.08 -8.63
CA PRO A 661 -14.05 26.89 -8.14
C PRO A 661 -14.35 25.45 -7.67
N PHE A 662 -13.92 24.46 -8.45
CA PHE A 662 -14.10 23.06 -8.12
C PHE A 662 -13.21 22.63 -6.93
N GLY A 663 -12.00 23.17 -6.84
CA GLY A 663 -11.12 22.98 -5.68
C GLY A 663 -11.74 23.43 -4.36
N HIS A 664 -12.58 24.47 -4.36
CA HIS A 664 -13.33 24.89 -3.16
C HIS A 664 -14.40 23.88 -2.72
N LEU A 665 -14.86 22.99 -3.61
CA LEU A 665 -15.77 21.90 -3.25
C LEU A 665 -15.02 20.72 -2.63
N LEU A 666 -13.77 20.50 -3.05
CA LEU A 666 -12.95 19.38 -2.55
C LEU A 666 -12.31 19.65 -1.17
N THR A 667 -12.14 20.91 -0.78
CA THR A 667 -11.68 21.31 0.57
C THR A 667 -12.54 22.46 1.07
N ASP A 668 -13.37 22.20 2.08
CA ASP A 668 -14.09 23.27 2.78
C ASP A 668 -13.30 23.73 4.01
N VAL A 669 -13.37 25.03 4.28
CA VAL A 669 -12.65 25.71 5.35
C VAL A 669 -13.67 26.17 6.40
N ALA A 670 -13.34 25.96 7.68
CA ALA A 670 -14.20 26.33 8.80
C ALA A 670 -14.65 27.79 8.70
N LYS A 671 -15.97 27.96 8.60
CA LYS A 671 -16.65 29.25 8.64
C LYS A 671 -17.63 29.22 9.79
N LEU A 672 -17.68 30.32 10.54
CA LEU A 672 -18.72 30.48 11.53
C LEU A 672 -20.08 30.62 10.82
N PRO A 673 -21.16 30.01 11.34
CA PRO A 673 -22.50 30.19 10.82
C PRO A 673 -22.88 31.67 10.71
N LYS A 674 -23.76 32.02 9.76
CA LYS A 674 -24.17 33.42 9.53
C LYS A 674 -24.81 34.05 10.77
N ASP A 675 -25.48 33.24 11.58
CA ASP A 675 -26.20 33.68 12.78
C ASP A 675 -25.38 33.50 14.08
N ALA A 676 -24.05 33.37 13.96
CA ALA A 676 -23.18 33.20 15.13
C ALA A 676 -22.86 34.55 15.79
N GLU A 677 -23.24 34.71 17.06
CA GLU A 677 -22.76 35.81 17.91
C GLU A 677 -21.30 35.57 18.31
N ARG A 678 -20.45 36.61 18.23
CA ARG A 678 -19.04 36.54 18.61
C ARG A 678 -18.74 37.40 19.82
N GLN A 679 -18.30 36.77 20.90
CA GLN A 679 -17.69 37.49 22.02
C GLN A 679 -16.23 37.80 21.70
N LEU A 680 -15.94 39.06 21.38
CA LEU A 680 -14.59 39.51 20.96
C LEU A 680 -13.62 39.74 22.13
N ALA A 681 -14.11 39.73 23.36
CA ALA A 681 -13.30 39.88 24.55
C ALA A 681 -12.75 38.51 24.96
N ASP A 682 -11.50 38.22 24.60
CA ASP A 682 -10.76 37.06 25.08
C ASP A 682 -10.17 37.38 26.47
N PRO A 683 -10.66 36.74 27.56
CA PRO A 683 -10.16 36.98 28.91
C PRO A 683 -8.71 36.49 29.13
N PHE A 684 -8.19 35.64 28.24
CA PHE A 684 -6.83 35.11 28.27
C PHE A 684 -5.96 35.63 27.13
N GLY A 685 -6.50 36.49 26.26
CA GLY A 685 -5.78 37.03 25.13
C GLY A 685 -4.61 37.89 25.59
N GLU A 686 -3.46 37.76 24.91
CA GLU A 686 -2.30 38.61 25.20
C GLU A 686 -2.71 40.08 25.13
N LYS A 687 -2.38 40.83 26.20
CA LYS A 687 -2.61 42.27 26.22
C LYS A 687 -1.89 42.86 25.02
N LYS A 688 -2.64 43.47 24.09
CA LYS A 688 -2.08 44.09 22.89
C LYS A 688 -0.89 44.97 23.29
N SER A 689 0.29 44.66 22.77
CA SER A 689 1.49 45.43 23.04
C SER A 689 1.21 46.89 22.68
N PRO A 690 1.49 47.86 23.57
CA PRO A 690 1.29 49.27 23.26
C PRO A 690 2.33 49.79 22.25
N TRP A 691 3.40 49.03 21.99
CA TRP A 691 4.53 49.46 21.15
C TRP A 691 4.15 49.87 19.73
N PRO A 692 3.28 49.17 18.97
CA PRO A 692 2.85 49.64 17.65
C PRO A 692 2.12 50.98 17.74
N SER A 693 1.30 51.18 18.77
CA SER A 693 0.58 52.44 19.03
C SER A 693 1.55 53.56 19.41
N VAL A 694 2.54 53.26 20.25
CA VAL A 694 3.59 54.19 20.68
C VAL A 694 4.52 54.55 19.51
N LEU A 695 4.92 53.57 18.70
CA LEU A 695 5.73 53.79 17.50
C LEU A 695 4.96 54.59 16.45
N LEU A 696 3.66 54.32 16.27
CA LEU A 696 2.79 55.13 15.41
C LEU A 696 2.67 56.56 15.94
N LEU A 697 2.47 56.75 17.24
CA LEU A 697 2.41 58.07 17.87
C LEU A 697 3.73 58.82 17.70
N LEU A 698 4.87 58.15 17.93
CA LEU A 698 6.20 58.72 17.73
C LEU A 698 6.44 59.07 16.25
N ALA A 699 6.01 58.23 15.32
CA ALA A 699 6.09 58.52 13.89
C ALA A 699 5.19 59.70 13.49
N LEU A 700 3.99 59.82 14.06
CA LEU A 700 3.08 60.95 13.87
C LEU A 700 3.65 62.24 14.46
N LEU A 701 4.26 62.18 15.65
CA LEU A 701 4.93 63.32 16.28
C LEU A 701 6.17 63.75 15.50
N ALA A 702 6.98 62.80 15.03
CA ALA A 702 8.12 63.09 14.16
C ALA A 702 7.66 63.67 12.82
N GLY A 703 6.58 63.15 12.23
CA GLY A 703 5.95 63.68 11.02
C GLY A 703 5.39 65.09 11.22
N ALA A 704 4.74 65.36 12.34
CA ALA A 704 4.24 66.68 12.70
C ALA A 704 5.37 67.68 12.94
N ALA A 705 6.44 67.27 13.64
CA ALA A 705 7.64 68.09 13.82
C ALA A 705 8.34 68.39 12.49
N PHE A 706 8.40 67.41 11.58
CA PHE A 706 8.93 67.59 10.23
C PHE A 706 8.04 68.52 9.39
N ALA A 707 6.72 68.36 9.44
CA ALA A 707 5.76 69.21 8.74
C ALA A 707 5.78 70.66 9.27
N TRP A 708 5.99 70.85 10.58
CA TRP A 708 6.24 72.15 11.19
C TRP A 708 7.55 72.75 10.70
N HIS A 709 8.65 71.97 10.71
CA HIS A 709 9.97 72.43 10.25
C HIS A 709 9.99 72.81 8.76
N LYS A 710 9.20 72.12 7.93
CA LYS A 710 9.02 72.42 6.50
C LYS A 710 7.98 73.51 6.22
N GLY A 711 7.29 74.04 7.25
CA GLY A 711 6.31 75.13 7.11
C GLY A 711 4.95 74.70 6.56
N TYR A 712 4.62 73.41 6.55
CA TYR A 712 3.29 72.92 6.19
C TYR A 712 2.26 73.13 7.31
N ILE A 713 2.71 73.16 8.57
CA ILE A 713 1.89 73.33 9.78
C ILE A 713 2.60 74.33 10.69
N GLY A 714 2.44 75.62 10.40
CA GLY A 714 3.03 76.74 11.12
C GLY A 714 2.63 78.05 10.43
N PRO A 715 2.66 79.21 11.12
CA PRO A 715 2.28 80.47 10.51
C PRO A 715 3.20 80.76 9.32
N LYS A 716 2.60 80.92 8.12
CA LYS A 716 3.32 81.37 6.93
C LYS A 716 4.06 82.67 7.30
N PRO A 717 5.37 82.80 7.06
CA PRO A 717 6.04 84.07 7.23
C PRO A 717 5.34 85.11 6.34
N GLU A 718 4.84 86.18 6.95
CA GLU A 718 4.21 87.30 6.26
C GLU A 718 5.25 87.94 5.34
N THR A 719 5.02 87.81 4.03
CA THR A 719 5.67 88.64 3.02
C THR A 719 5.19 90.09 3.24
N PRO A 720 6.08 91.08 3.40
CA PRO A 720 5.65 92.47 3.51
C PRO A 720 4.93 92.91 2.22
N PRO A 721 3.85 93.71 2.32
CA PRO A 721 3.10 94.16 1.15
C PRO A 721 3.94 95.12 0.30
N ALA A 722 4.10 94.77 -0.98
CA ALA A 722 4.60 95.68 -2.00
C ALA A 722 3.64 96.86 -2.15
N ALA A 723 4.14 98.08 -1.97
CA ALA A 723 3.40 99.31 -2.18
C ALA A 723 2.92 99.40 -3.65
N ALA A 724 1.63 99.61 -3.82
CA ALA A 724 1.00 99.90 -5.10
C ALA A 724 1.19 101.39 -5.42
N GLU A 725 1.91 101.71 -6.50
CA GLU A 725 1.80 103.00 -7.16
C GLU A 725 0.75 102.93 -8.28
N ALA A 726 -0.11 103.95 -8.30
CA ALA A 726 -1.34 104.02 -9.07
C ALA A 726 -1.13 104.43 -10.54
N GLN A 727 -2.02 103.92 -11.39
CA GLN A 727 -2.34 104.37 -12.76
C GLN A 727 -2.72 105.87 -12.76
N THR A 728 -2.68 106.69 -13.84
CA THR A 728 -3.13 106.49 -15.23
C THR A 728 -2.84 107.78 -16.03
N LYS A 729 -2.49 107.73 -17.33
CA LYS A 729 -3.08 108.59 -18.40
C LYS A 729 -2.68 108.11 -19.81
N ALA A 730 -3.62 108.20 -20.75
CA ALA A 730 -3.63 107.55 -22.06
C ALA A 730 -3.41 108.49 -23.28
N GLU A 731 -3.09 107.85 -24.43
CA GLU A 731 -3.51 108.13 -25.83
C GLU A 731 -2.73 109.14 -26.74
N PRO A 732 -2.83 109.10 -28.11
CA PRO A 732 -2.22 108.15 -29.07
C PRO A 732 -1.55 108.81 -30.33
N ALA A 733 -0.94 108.02 -31.26
CA ALA A 733 -1.09 108.12 -32.75
C ALA A 733 -0.10 107.25 -33.57
N SER A 734 -0.66 106.42 -34.47
CA SER A 734 -0.31 106.02 -35.88
C SER A 734 1.17 106.02 -36.37
N THR A 735 1.69 105.07 -37.17
CA THR A 735 1.21 104.46 -38.45
C THR A 735 1.99 103.18 -38.82
N GLU A 736 1.32 102.30 -39.56
CA GLU A 736 1.75 101.12 -40.38
C GLU A 736 2.83 101.44 -41.48
N PRO A 737 3.35 100.49 -42.33
CA PRO A 737 2.75 99.20 -42.77
C PRO A 737 3.64 97.94 -43.00
N ALA A 738 2.94 96.79 -42.95
CA ALA A 738 2.91 95.62 -43.86
C ALA A 738 4.06 94.58 -44.07
N ALA A 739 3.69 93.32 -43.72
CA ALA A 739 3.70 92.06 -44.51
C ALA A 739 4.98 91.16 -44.63
N PRO A 740 4.85 89.85 -44.95
CA PRO A 740 3.95 88.82 -44.40
C PRO A 740 4.65 87.44 -44.13
N ALA A 741 3.88 86.46 -43.64
CA ALA A 741 4.28 85.08 -43.29
C ALA A 741 4.55 84.14 -44.48
N PRO A 742 5.02 82.90 -44.21
CA PRO A 742 4.26 81.74 -44.71
C PRO A 742 4.08 80.58 -43.71
N ALA A 743 3.16 79.71 -44.07
CA ALA A 743 2.43 78.73 -43.26
C ALA A 743 2.92 77.27 -43.39
N LYS A 744 2.32 76.42 -42.54
CA LYS A 744 2.28 74.94 -42.55
C LYS A 744 1.99 74.33 -43.92
N PRO A 745 2.25 73.01 -44.07
CA PRO A 745 1.37 72.10 -44.80
C PRO A 745 0.77 71.01 -43.92
N ALA A 746 -0.45 70.59 -44.27
CA ALA A 746 -1.14 69.39 -43.81
C ALA A 746 -1.40 68.45 -45.01
N ASP A 747 -1.38 67.14 -44.73
CA ASP A 747 -1.98 65.96 -45.40
C ASP A 747 -2.29 65.92 -46.92
N ALA A 748 -1.87 64.81 -47.57
CA ALA A 748 -2.73 64.02 -48.46
C ALA A 748 -2.14 62.63 -48.84
N LYS A 749 -2.90 61.58 -48.47
CA LYS A 749 -3.22 60.30 -49.15
C LYS A 749 -2.29 59.65 -50.19
N LYS A 750 -2.13 58.33 -50.01
CA LYS A 750 -2.63 57.34 -50.99
C LYS A 750 -3.45 56.28 -50.29
#